data_AF-A0A8H3WYP8-F1
#
_entry.id   AF-A0A8H3WYP8-F1
#
_cell.length_a   1.000
_cell.length_b   1.000
_cell.length_c   1.000
_cell.angle_alpha   90.00
_cell.angle_beta   90.00
_cell.angle_gamma   90.00
#
_symmetry.space_group_name_H-M   'P 1'
#
loop_
_entity.id
_entity.type
_entity.pdbx_description
1 polymer ?
#
loop_
_entity_poly.entity_id
_entity_poly.type
_entity_poly.pdbx_seq_one_letter_code
_entity_poly.pdbx_strand_id
1 'polypeptide(L)'
;MVEQLDYLEQLEELLVNYKIKEFDFTKHKNRKKIAHGGFSDVYSIVFEGTPYALKCLKNNLGYYEFKLLKREIKLLHKVDHRNIIKLYGISRAPAQTEDTTNIMLVLKLANGGNLRDHLAKKQQMGLYKILWIDLIQIGMDITNGLKYLHDNGIIHRDLHSKNILINDGNALISDFGYSQKLNDSITFDGSDMIGVIPYIEPQCFVQTKIKRDQASDIYSLGVLFWELTSGTPPFSNFSNQLILITKIPKGLREKPISNTPLNYVNLYNQCWSSEPNKRPTLEFVLDELKKLQTTDIVSITHVINEQWIKCFSLNKGRNLNRNKFVIGRGIILGDDGELKIEKIRQSIPIIYFPKGKNGLQTENNNAYIHIPVLTLHYECNTTSEFIQNIREVINISDTAEKFKKLGENFNYYGEYVVTSVIVGGILTIKNWSEINNKNKSRLKAYLQLGIDYAKGIRLKNFENTPIDDLHIFVNSKNLQNAGNLYKWIKDLHNSKDLLEIISYETFKPSFQLLPEDLIQKIHEFYNVQYIDEAELISGIQTQYDKKIFPEWITSSELPLYICDWIQDNLLQHGIVLHRSKPGRAKKAALKFLKEPEIIQIDKITIILTQPKTRQEVYLFENGLILKNEDELELNNIPFIEHRSTNNIPLEDFENTKEQFSNAIYCQIIFNTIKISFDTSDVEYLREFLSSITSAHQDSESSRNLCKLFGNDYGYLLPRTFTLGGILSKKYISNNHPKDFPTQRLDLKYDDPNASQKIEQLLETWNKEFKDVNTFYFINNEGDVIYRNKIGDWLNTLANNPKNWSIISSEDWMKMYNVSNPNT
;
A
#
# COMPACT_ATOMS: atom_id res chain seq x y z
N MET A 1 -22.68 -48.90 -5.14
CA MET A 1 -22.19 -48.56 -3.78
C MET A 1 -20.85 -49.20 -3.41
N VAL A 2 -20.28 -50.17 -4.17
CA VAL A 2 -19.01 -50.82 -3.79
C VAL A 2 -17.75 -50.08 -4.27
N GLU A 3 -17.84 -49.19 -5.28
CA GLU A 3 -16.64 -48.48 -5.82
C GLU A 3 -16.24 -47.19 -5.08
N GLN A 4 -17.15 -46.52 -4.35
CA GLN A 4 -16.82 -45.25 -3.67
C GLN A 4 -16.00 -45.42 -2.38
N LEU A 5 -16.13 -46.56 -1.70
CA LEU A 5 -15.39 -46.86 -0.46
C LEU A 5 -13.87 -47.04 -0.70
N ASP A 6 -13.43 -47.43 -1.89
CA ASP A 6 -12.02 -47.70 -2.23
C ASP A 6 -11.20 -46.40 -2.43
N TYR A 7 -11.79 -45.33 -2.98
CA TYR A 7 -11.04 -44.09 -3.27
C TYR A 7 -10.60 -43.34 -2.02
N LEU A 8 -11.42 -43.35 -0.97
CA LEU A 8 -11.07 -42.69 0.28
C LEU A 8 -9.94 -43.41 0.99
N GLU A 9 -9.98 -44.73 1.04
CA GLU A 9 -8.90 -45.54 1.60
C GLU A 9 -7.58 -45.30 0.84
N GLN A 10 -7.62 -45.29 -0.49
CA GLN A 10 -6.45 -44.97 -1.31
C GLN A 10 -5.92 -43.54 -1.13
N LEU A 11 -6.78 -42.60 -0.75
CA LEU A 11 -6.36 -41.24 -0.41
C LEU A 11 -5.76 -41.18 0.99
N GLU A 12 -6.37 -41.82 1.99
CA GLU A 12 -5.80 -41.90 3.34
C GLU A 12 -4.40 -42.52 3.29
N GLU A 13 -4.27 -43.64 2.58
CA GLU A 13 -2.98 -44.31 2.39
C GLU A 13 -1.96 -43.35 1.76
N LEU A 14 -2.39 -42.56 0.77
CA LEU A 14 -1.55 -41.55 0.13
C LEU A 14 -1.12 -40.45 1.09
N LEU A 15 -2.04 -39.89 1.87
CA LEU A 15 -1.77 -38.80 2.80
C LEU A 15 -0.80 -39.26 3.90
N VAL A 16 -0.98 -40.48 4.41
CA VAL A 16 -0.08 -41.11 5.38
C VAL A 16 1.30 -41.36 4.78
N ASN A 17 1.35 -42.02 3.61
CA ASN A 17 2.62 -42.39 2.95
C ASN A 17 3.49 -41.17 2.62
N TYR A 18 2.87 -40.07 2.20
CA TYR A 18 3.58 -38.83 1.86
C TYR A 18 3.63 -37.83 3.03
N LYS A 19 3.16 -38.20 4.22
CA LYS A 19 3.11 -37.31 5.41
C LYS A 19 2.52 -35.94 5.07
N ILE A 20 1.45 -35.93 4.27
CA ILE A 20 0.79 -34.70 3.84
C ILE A 20 0.11 -34.07 5.06
N LYS A 21 0.45 -32.81 5.35
CA LYS A 21 -0.16 -32.08 6.44
C LYS A 21 -1.65 -31.87 6.16
N GLU A 22 -2.49 -32.23 7.14
CA GLU A 22 -3.90 -31.88 7.11
C GLU A 22 -4.12 -30.55 7.85
N PHE A 23 -4.86 -29.65 7.23
CA PHE A 23 -5.26 -28.37 7.78
C PHE A 23 -6.73 -28.42 8.13
N ASP A 24 -7.05 -28.06 9.36
CA ASP A 24 -8.42 -27.89 9.80
C ASP A 24 -8.86 -26.44 9.59
N PHE A 25 -9.63 -26.19 8.54
CA PHE A 25 -10.27 -24.90 8.27
C PHE A 25 -11.74 -24.87 8.68
N THR A 26 -12.24 -25.85 9.45
CA THR A 26 -13.66 -25.95 9.83
C THR A 26 -14.13 -24.74 10.66
N LYS A 27 -13.23 -24.17 11.47
CA LYS A 27 -13.48 -22.94 12.26
C LYS A 27 -13.38 -21.64 11.46
N HIS A 28 -13.00 -21.70 10.18
CA HIS A 28 -12.72 -20.51 9.35
C HIS A 28 -13.70 -20.41 8.17
N LYS A 29 -14.78 -19.62 8.35
CA LYS A 29 -15.85 -19.48 7.35
C LYS A 29 -15.59 -18.42 6.28
N ASN A 30 -14.59 -17.55 6.44
CA ASN A 30 -14.31 -16.44 5.51
C ASN A 30 -13.43 -16.85 4.33
N ARG A 31 -13.98 -17.73 3.49
CA ARG A 31 -13.40 -18.13 2.21
C ARG A 31 -13.93 -17.21 1.12
N LYS A 32 -13.05 -16.41 0.50
CA LYS A 32 -13.44 -15.60 -0.66
C LYS A 32 -13.16 -16.40 -1.92
N LYS A 33 -14.17 -16.66 -2.75
CA LYS A 33 -13.95 -17.25 -4.08
C LYS A 33 -13.11 -16.30 -4.92
N ILE A 34 -11.97 -16.77 -5.42
CA ILE A 34 -11.02 -15.98 -6.21
C ILE A 34 -10.90 -16.46 -7.66
N ALA A 35 -11.28 -17.72 -7.93
CA ALA A 35 -11.31 -18.25 -9.28
C ALA A 35 -12.40 -19.32 -9.45
N HIS A 36 -12.85 -19.45 -10.69
CA HIS A 36 -13.74 -20.53 -11.14
C HIS A 36 -13.08 -21.22 -12.32
N GLY A 37 -12.86 -22.53 -12.20
CA GLY A 37 -12.33 -23.38 -13.26
C GLY A 37 -13.35 -24.40 -13.75
N GLY A 38 -12.98 -25.21 -14.74
CA GLY A 38 -13.83 -26.31 -15.24
C GLY A 38 -14.10 -27.36 -14.16
N PHE A 39 -13.04 -27.79 -13.47
CA PHE A 39 -13.06 -28.91 -12.51
C PHE A 39 -13.00 -28.49 -11.03
N SER A 40 -12.58 -27.25 -10.76
CA SER A 40 -12.40 -26.75 -9.40
C SER A 40 -12.78 -25.29 -9.23
N ASP A 41 -13.19 -24.94 -8.03
CA ASP A 41 -13.27 -23.57 -7.54
C ASP A 41 -12.07 -23.27 -6.64
N VAL A 42 -11.55 -22.04 -6.66
CA VAL A 42 -10.46 -21.63 -5.78
C VAL A 42 -10.93 -20.53 -4.86
N TYR A 43 -10.61 -20.68 -3.57
CA TYR A 43 -10.93 -19.72 -2.54
C TYR A 43 -9.66 -19.23 -1.85
N SER A 44 -9.57 -17.94 -1.52
CA SER A 44 -8.53 -17.45 -0.61
C SER A 44 -8.99 -17.57 0.84
N ILE A 45 -8.07 -17.97 1.72
CA ILE A 45 -8.26 -18.01 3.17
C ILE A 45 -7.02 -17.47 3.87
N VAL A 46 -7.17 -16.88 5.06
CA VAL A 46 -6.04 -16.55 5.94
C VAL A 46 -6.14 -17.46 7.16
N PHE A 47 -5.08 -18.24 7.40
CA PHE A 47 -5.01 -19.18 8.52
C PHE A 47 -3.71 -18.94 9.28
N GLU A 48 -3.82 -18.71 10.59
CA GLU A 48 -2.68 -18.36 11.47
C GLU A 48 -1.83 -17.18 10.92
N GLY A 49 -2.49 -16.15 10.38
CA GLY A 49 -1.83 -14.98 9.79
C GLY A 49 -1.20 -15.23 8.41
N THR A 50 -1.24 -16.46 7.90
CA THR A 50 -0.68 -16.82 6.59
C THR A 50 -1.79 -16.96 5.55
N PRO A 51 -1.68 -16.32 4.38
CA PRO A 51 -2.66 -16.47 3.31
C PRO A 51 -2.44 -17.75 2.50
N TYR A 52 -3.52 -18.49 2.25
CA TYR A 52 -3.56 -19.71 1.46
C TYR A 52 -4.62 -19.65 0.36
N ALA A 53 -4.43 -20.44 -0.68
CA ALA A 53 -5.43 -20.74 -1.70
C ALA A 53 -5.97 -22.17 -1.48
N LEU A 54 -7.28 -22.30 -1.38
CA LEU A 54 -8.00 -23.56 -1.26
C LEU A 54 -8.58 -23.92 -2.63
N LYS A 55 -8.00 -24.93 -3.28
CA LYS A 55 -8.55 -25.49 -4.53
C LYS A 55 -9.54 -26.58 -4.15
N CYS A 56 -10.82 -26.30 -4.36
CA CYS A 56 -11.95 -27.20 -4.10
C CYS A 56 -12.39 -27.86 -5.40
N LEU A 57 -12.41 -29.18 -5.46
CA LEU A 57 -13.01 -29.88 -6.60
C LEU A 57 -14.53 -29.73 -6.56
N LYS A 58 -15.17 -29.65 -7.72
CA LYS A 58 -16.64 -29.57 -7.80
C LYS A 58 -17.26 -30.91 -7.37
N ASN A 59 -18.40 -30.86 -6.68
CA ASN A 59 -19.07 -32.00 -6.04
C ASN A 59 -19.28 -33.20 -7.00
N ASN A 60 -19.22 -34.41 -6.41
CA ASN A 60 -19.16 -35.73 -7.05
C ASN A 60 -17.79 -36.05 -7.67
N LEU A 61 -16.83 -36.46 -6.83
CA LEU A 61 -15.57 -37.06 -7.28
C LEU A 61 -15.89 -38.35 -8.06
N GLY A 62 -15.97 -38.24 -9.39
CA GLY A 62 -15.86 -39.40 -10.26
C GLY A 62 -14.46 -40.00 -10.16
N TYR A 63 -14.30 -41.24 -10.65
CA TYR A 63 -13.01 -41.92 -10.72
C TYR A 63 -11.93 -41.07 -11.40
N TYR A 64 -12.33 -40.32 -12.44
CA TYR A 64 -11.43 -39.49 -13.23
C TYR A 64 -10.91 -38.28 -12.43
N GLU A 65 -11.81 -37.52 -11.79
CA GLU A 65 -11.45 -36.36 -10.97
C GLU A 65 -10.58 -36.75 -9.77
N PHE A 66 -10.88 -37.90 -9.15
CA PHE A 66 -10.06 -38.46 -8.08
C PHE A 66 -8.65 -38.79 -8.55
N LYS A 67 -8.50 -39.39 -9.73
CA LYS A 67 -7.20 -39.71 -10.34
C LYS A 67 -6.38 -38.44 -10.61
N LEU A 68 -7.00 -37.37 -11.09
CA LEU A 68 -6.36 -36.06 -11.27
C LEU A 68 -5.89 -35.47 -9.94
N LEU A 69 -6.74 -35.49 -8.91
CA LEU A 69 -6.39 -35.01 -7.56
C LEU A 69 -5.22 -35.79 -6.96
N LYS A 70 -5.31 -37.13 -6.97
CA LYS A 70 -4.28 -38.04 -6.47
C LYS A 70 -2.94 -37.74 -7.15
N ARG A 71 -2.98 -37.46 -8.46
CA ARG A 71 -1.80 -37.11 -9.25
C ARG A 71 -1.24 -35.74 -8.87
N GLU A 72 -2.08 -34.73 -8.78
CA GLU A 72 -1.69 -33.36 -8.40
C GLU A 72 -1.01 -33.35 -7.02
N ILE A 73 -1.57 -34.04 -6.01
CA ILE A 73 -0.96 -34.17 -4.67
C ILE A 73 0.41 -34.85 -4.76
N LYS A 74 0.51 -36.01 -5.44
CA LYS A 74 1.78 -36.76 -5.56
C LYS A 74 2.89 -35.94 -6.20
N LEU A 75 2.55 -35.16 -7.22
CA LEU A 75 3.52 -34.39 -7.97
C LEU A 75 3.92 -33.13 -7.20
N LEU A 76 2.94 -32.36 -6.71
CA LEU A 76 3.20 -31.14 -5.95
C LEU A 76 3.97 -31.39 -4.65
N HIS A 77 3.75 -32.53 -3.99
CA HIS A 77 4.52 -32.88 -2.81
C HIS A 77 6.01 -33.17 -3.11
N LYS A 78 6.34 -33.59 -4.34
CA LYS A 78 7.72 -33.95 -4.74
C LYS A 78 8.52 -32.76 -5.29
N VAL A 79 7.91 -31.59 -5.42
CA VAL A 79 8.53 -30.42 -6.03
C VAL A 79 8.55 -29.27 -5.03
N ASP A 80 9.69 -28.63 -4.85
CA ASP A 80 9.82 -27.39 -4.09
C ASP A 80 10.75 -26.45 -4.87
N HIS A 81 10.15 -25.50 -5.57
CA HIS A 81 10.87 -24.56 -6.41
C HIS A 81 10.17 -23.20 -6.38
N ARG A 82 10.94 -22.12 -6.42
CA ARG A 82 10.42 -20.74 -6.35
C ARG A 82 9.43 -20.37 -7.46
N ASN A 83 9.49 -21.07 -8.60
CA ASN A 83 8.61 -20.87 -9.76
C ASN A 83 7.55 -21.97 -9.93
N ILE A 84 7.27 -22.75 -8.89
CA ILE A 84 6.19 -23.74 -8.85
C ILE A 84 5.30 -23.42 -7.67
N ILE A 85 3.98 -23.61 -7.83
CA ILE A 85 3.03 -23.39 -6.75
C ILE A 85 3.32 -24.36 -5.59
N LYS A 86 3.42 -23.83 -4.38
CA LYS A 86 3.70 -24.64 -3.19
C LYS A 86 2.42 -25.28 -2.66
N LEU A 87 2.45 -26.60 -2.49
CA LEU A 87 1.46 -27.35 -1.72
C LEU A 87 1.89 -27.37 -0.24
N TYR A 88 1.04 -26.85 0.62
CA TYR A 88 1.24 -26.93 2.07
C TYR A 88 0.62 -28.19 2.66
N GLY A 89 -0.47 -28.68 2.05
CA GLY A 89 -1.21 -29.82 2.57
C GLY A 89 -2.59 -29.94 1.94
N ILE A 90 -3.48 -30.64 2.65
CA ILE A 90 -4.90 -30.74 2.28
C ILE A 90 -5.79 -30.24 3.41
N SER A 91 -7.07 -30.06 3.13
CA SER A 91 -8.09 -29.82 4.15
C SER A 91 -9.39 -30.52 3.75
N ARG A 92 -10.16 -30.96 4.75
CA ARG A 92 -11.48 -31.58 4.57
C ARG A 92 -12.56 -30.57 4.92
N ALA A 93 -13.56 -30.41 4.07
CA ALA A 93 -14.77 -29.68 4.44
C ALA A 93 -15.77 -30.64 5.12
N PRO A 94 -16.63 -30.13 6.03
CA PRO A 94 -17.72 -30.93 6.58
C PRO A 94 -18.59 -31.47 5.44
N ALA A 95 -18.88 -32.77 5.47
CA ALA A 95 -19.71 -33.43 4.46
C ALA A 95 -21.14 -32.85 4.50
N GLN A 96 -21.73 -32.53 3.35
CA GLN A 96 -23.15 -32.11 3.30
C GLN A 96 -24.09 -33.31 3.34
N THR A 97 -23.56 -34.52 3.10
CA THR A 97 -24.22 -35.83 3.16
C THR A 97 -23.19 -36.86 3.64
N GLU A 98 -23.61 -37.97 4.26
CA GLU A 98 -22.71 -39.02 4.79
C GLU A 98 -21.72 -39.61 3.75
N ASP A 99 -21.97 -39.39 2.45
CA ASP A 99 -21.18 -39.94 1.33
C ASP A 99 -20.23 -38.95 0.61
N THR A 100 -20.04 -37.70 1.08
CA THR A 100 -19.22 -36.70 0.35
C THR A 100 -18.09 -36.08 1.19
N THR A 101 -16.88 -36.62 1.09
CA THR A 101 -15.67 -35.93 1.56
C THR A 101 -15.21 -34.87 0.56
N ASN A 102 -15.37 -33.60 0.91
CA ASN A 102 -14.86 -32.49 0.11
C ASN A 102 -13.39 -32.22 0.47
N ILE A 103 -12.45 -32.85 -0.24
CA ILE A 103 -11.01 -32.58 -0.11
C ILE A 103 -10.64 -31.31 -0.87
N MET A 104 -9.85 -30.46 -0.22
CA MET A 104 -9.33 -29.22 -0.77
C MET A 104 -7.81 -29.23 -0.70
N LEU A 105 -7.14 -28.77 -1.76
CA LEU A 105 -5.69 -28.54 -1.73
C LEU A 105 -5.38 -27.21 -1.08
N VAL A 106 -4.42 -27.21 -0.14
CA VAL A 106 -3.92 -25.99 0.53
C VAL A 106 -2.65 -25.54 -0.19
N LEU A 107 -2.79 -24.52 -1.00
CA LEU A 107 -1.75 -23.99 -1.85
C LEU A 107 -1.29 -22.61 -1.38
N LYS A 108 -0.11 -22.17 -1.81
CA LYS A 108 0.30 -20.77 -1.69
C LYS A 108 -0.71 -19.86 -2.39
N LEU A 109 -1.11 -18.78 -1.73
CA LEU A 109 -1.91 -17.74 -2.38
C LEU A 109 -1.00 -16.85 -3.25
N ALA A 110 -1.24 -16.84 -4.55
CA ALA A 110 -0.59 -15.91 -5.48
C ALA A 110 -1.42 -14.62 -5.59
N ASN A 111 -0.83 -13.48 -5.22
CA ASN A 111 -1.57 -12.21 -5.08
C ASN A 111 -1.89 -11.48 -6.40
N GLY A 112 -1.25 -11.87 -7.51
CA GLY A 112 -1.41 -11.28 -8.84
C GLY A 112 -2.43 -11.98 -9.73
N GLY A 113 -3.09 -13.05 -9.25
CA GLY A 113 -4.00 -13.87 -10.05
C GLY A 113 -3.27 -14.72 -11.10
N ASN A 114 -4.00 -15.19 -12.11
CA ASN A 114 -3.38 -15.89 -13.25
C ASN A 114 -2.81 -14.90 -14.27
N LEU A 115 -1.84 -15.35 -15.08
CA LEU A 115 -1.14 -14.52 -16.05
C LEU A 115 -2.09 -13.92 -17.09
N ARG A 116 -3.11 -14.66 -17.56
CA ARG A 116 -4.08 -14.15 -18.54
C ARG A 116 -4.77 -12.87 -18.04
N ASP A 117 -5.35 -12.95 -16.86
CA ASP A 117 -6.09 -11.83 -16.26
C ASP A 117 -5.15 -10.70 -15.86
N HIS A 118 -3.92 -11.04 -15.46
CA HIS A 118 -2.85 -10.08 -15.19
C HIS A 118 -2.51 -9.23 -16.43
N LEU A 119 -2.31 -9.86 -17.58
CA LEU A 119 -2.03 -9.18 -18.85
C LEU A 119 -3.21 -8.30 -19.29
N ALA A 120 -4.44 -8.82 -19.22
CA ALA A 120 -5.64 -8.09 -19.61
C ALA A 120 -5.87 -6.82 -18.76
N LYS A 121 -5.66 -6.92 -17.44
CA LYS A 121 -5.79 -5.76 -16.54
C LYS A 121 -4.79 -4.65 -16.86
N LYS A 122 -3.54 -5.01 -17.18
CA LYS A 122 -2.51 -4.05 -17.58
C LYS A 122 -2.88 -3.35 -18.89
N GLN A 123 -3.45 -4.07 -19.85
CA GLN A 123 -3.93 -3.50 -21.12
C GLN A 123 -5.06 -2.48 -20.92
N GLN A 124 -6.07 -2.80 -20.10
CA GLN A 124 -7.21 -1.91 -19.82
C GLN A 124 -6.81 -0.60 -19.13
N MET A 125 -5.71 -0.60 -18.38
CA MET A 125 -5.18 0.59 -17.72
C MET A 125 -4.38 1.51 -18.66
N GLY A 126 -4.33 1.24 -19.97
CA GLY A 126 -3.45 1.95 -20.92
C GLY A 126 -1.96 1.65 -20.72
N LEU A 127 -1.63 0.71 -19.83
CA LEU A 127 -0.29 0.30 -19.44
C LEU A 127 0.21 -0.87 -20.30
N TYR A 128 -0.17 -0.95 -21.59
CA TYR A 128 0.31 -2.01 -22.48
C TYR A 128 1.78 -1.80 -22.92
N LYS A 129 2.62 -1.62 -21.91
CA LYS A 129 4.07 -1.64 -21.90
C LYS A 129 4.48 -2.24 -20.55
N ILE A 130 4.18 -3.54 -20.34
CA ILE A 130 4.95 -4.28 -19.33
C ILE A 130 6.40 -4.11 -19.76
N LEU A 131 7.27 -3.68 -18.84
CA LEU A 131 8.66 -3.48 -19.18
C LEU A 131 9.22 -4.81 -19.69
N TRP A 132 10.01 -4.78 -20.75
CA TRP A 132 10.58 -6.00 -21.32
C TRP A 132 11.37 -6.80 -20.29
N ILE A 133 12.01 -6.13 -19.32
CA ILE A 133 12.68 -6.82 -18.21
C ILE A 133 11.71 -7.65 -17.38
N ASP A 134 10.50 -7.16 -17.14
CA ASP A 134 9.45 -7.90 -16.42
C ASP A 134 8.92 -9.06 -17.28
N LEU A 135 8.74 -8.85 -18.60
CA LEU A 135 8.31 -9.90 -19.53
C LEU A 135 9.34 -11.03 -19.64
N ILE A 136 10.61 -10.68 -19.79
CA ILE A 136 11.73 -11.62 -19.83
C ILE A 136 11.83 -12.34 -18.49
N GLN A 137 11.69 -11.62 -17.35
CA GLN A 137 11.71 -12.25 -16.04
C GLN A 137 10.56 -13.25 -15.85
N ILE A 138 9.34 -12.91 -16.26
CA ILE A 138 8.20 -13.84 -16.26
C ILE A 138 8.50 -15.04 -17.16
N GLY A 139 9.05 -14.83 -18.36
CA GLY A 139 9.47 -15.90 -19.27
C GLY A 139 10.54 -16.81 -18.66
N MET A 140 11.54 -16.24 -17.99
CA MET A 140 12.59 -16.97 -17.29
C MET A 140 12.02 -17.75 -16.10
N ASP A 141 11.13 -17.16 -15.32
CA ASP A 141 10.46 -17.81 -14.20
C ASP A 141 9.67 -19.05 -14.65
N ILE A 142 8.86 -18.92 -15.71
CA ILE A 142 8.12 -20.04 -16.29
C ILE A 142 9.10 -21.11 -16.80
N THR A 143 10.16 -20.70 -17.51
CA THR A 143 11.13 -21.63 -18.08
C THR A 143 11.93 -22.36 -16.99
N ASN A 144 12.33 -21.68 -15.91
CA ASN A 144 13.01 -22.28 -14.76
C ASN A 144 12.10 -23.26 -14.03
N GLY A 145 10.83 -22.89 -13.81
CA GLY A 145 9.84 -23.79 -13.23
C GLY A 145 9.66 -25.04 -14.10
N LEU A 146 9.52 -24.87 -15.41
CA LEU A 146 9.34 -25.99 -16.34
C LEU A 146 10.58 -26.88 -16.43
N LYS A 147 11.78 -26.27 -16.44
CA LYS A 147 13.05 -27.00 -16.41
C LYS A 147 13.15 -27.86 -15.16
N TYR A 148 12.85 -27.29 -13.99
CA TYR A 148 12.85 -28.04 -12.74
C TYR A 148 11.88 -29.23 -12.80
N LEU A 149 10.69 -29.08 -13.41
CA LEU A 149 9.77 -30.20 -13.61
C LEU A 149 10.38 -31.27 -14.51
N HIS A 150 10.94 -30.87 -15.66
CA HIS A 150 11.53 -31.78 -16.63
C HIS A 150 12.73 -32.54 -16.06
N ASP A 151 13.59 -31.88 -15.28
CA ASP A 151 14.73 -32.48 -14.55
C ASP A 151 14.26 -33.51 -13.52
N ASN A 152 13.09 -33.29 -12.90
CA ASN A 152 12.43 -34.25 -12.01
C ASN A 152 11.59 -35.31 -12.75
N GLY A 153 11.70 -35.35 -14.08
CA GLY A 153 11.01 -36.28 -14.96
C GLY A 153 9.49 -36.08 -15.01
N ILE A 154 9.00 -34.86 -14.74
CA ILE A 154 7.60 -34.47 -14.76
C ILE A 154 7.30 -33.64 -16.01
N ILE A 155 6.30 -34.03 -16.78
CA ILE A 155 5.78 -33.30 -17.94
C ILE A 155 4.46 -32.64 -17.52
N HIS A 156 4.28 -31.34 -17.74
CA HIS A 156 3.12 -30.59 -17.29
C HIS A 156 1.84 -30.93 -18.05
N ARG A 157 1.93 -31.03 -19.38
CA ARG A 157 0.86 -31.37 -20.35
C ARG A 157 -0.29 -30.35 -20.47
N ASP A 158 -0.50 -29.46 -19.52
CA ASP A 158 -1.54 -28.42 -19.63
C ASP A 158 -1.00 -27.01 -19.32
N LEU A 159 0.15 -26.67 -19.91
CA LEU A 159 0.81 -25.40 -19.67
C LEU A 159 0.14 -24.29 -20.48
N HIS A 160 -0.45 -23.30 -19.83
CA HIS A 160 -1.06 -22.13 -20.47
C HIS A 160 -1.21 -20.97 -19.48
N SER A 161 -1.53 -19.75 -19.94
CA SER A 161 -1.49 -18.56 -19.08
C SER A 161 -2.48 -18.55 -17.92
N LYS A 162 -3.59 -19.32 -17.97
CA LYS A 162 -4.47 -19.50 -16.80
C LYS A 162 -3.87 -20.41 -15.69
N ASN A 163 -2.85 -21.22 -16.03
CA ASN A 163 -2.14 -22.12 -15.12
C ASN A 163 -0.80 -21.53 -14.65
N ILE A 164 -0.45 -20.34 -15.13
CA ILE A 164 0.65 -19.53 -14.58
C ILE A 164 0.06 -18.51 -13.62
N LEU A 165 0.49 -18.52 -12.37
CA LEU A 165 0.08 -17.56 -11.35
C LEU A 165 1.16 -16.52 -11.13
N ILE A 166 0.76 -15.26 -10.86
CA ILE A 166 1.69 -14.17 -10.56
C ILE A 166 1.68 -13.90 -9.06
N ASN A 167 2.87 -13.89 -8.45
CA ASN A 167 3.04 -13.55 -7.04
C ASN A 167 4.19 -12.55 -6.87
N ASP A 168 3.86 -11.31 -6.48
CA ASP A 168 4.84 -10.23 -6.29
C ASP A 168 5.77 -10.06 -7.51
N GLY A 169 5.20 -10.14 -8.71
CA GLY A 169 5.93 -10.04 -9.98
C GLY A 169 6.61 -11.33 -10.46
N ASN A 170 6.70 -12.37 -9.63
CA ASN A 170 7.27 -13.67 -10.03
C ASN A 170 6.19 -14.58 -10.61
N ALA A 171 6.55 -15.40 -11.60
CA ALA A 171 5.66 -16.40 -12.18
C ALA A 171 5.80 -17.77 -11.51
N LEU A 172 4.65 -18.41 -11.26
CA LEU A 172 4.52 -19.73 -10.63
C LEU A 172 3.71 -20.67 -11.54
N ILE A 173 4.26 -21.83 -11.90
CA ILE A 173 3.51 -22.89 -12.58
C ILE A 173 2.57 -23.56 -11.58
N SER A 174 1.31 -23.78 -11.97
CA SER A 174 0.27 -24.43 -11.16
C SER A 174 -0.56 -25.41 -11.98
N ASP A 175 -1.44 -26.16 -11.30
CA ASP A 175 -2.39 -27.12 -11.86
C ASP A 175 -1.75 -28.38 -12.47
N PHE A 176 -1.43 -29.34 -11.59
CA PHE A 176 -0.71 -30.56 -11.95
C PHE A 176 -1.63 -31.76 -12.23
N GLY A 177 -2.94 -31.54 -12.34
CA GLY A 177 -3.91 -32.63 -12.52
C GLY A 177 -3.60 -33.52 -13.74
N TYR A 178 -3.18 -32.90 -14.84
CA TYR A 178 -2.84 -33.58 -16.09
C TYR A 178 -1.36 -33.93 -16.26
N SER A 179 -0.50 -33.53 -15.32
CA SER A 179 0.94 -33.73 -15.42
C SER A 179 1.32 -35.20 -15.27
N GLN A 180 2.44 -35.66 -15.85
CA GLN A 180 2.83 -37.07 -15.87
C GLN A 180 4.32 -37.28 -15.64
N LYS A 181 4.70 -38.34 -14.91
CA LYS A 181 6.09 -38.80 -14.87
C LYS A 181 6.45 -39.58 -16.12
N LEU A 182 7.67 -39.39 -16.64
CA LEU A 182 8.18 -40.01 -17.88
C LEU A 182 7.97 -41.54 -17.93
N ASN A 183 8.05 -42.22 -16.77
CA ASN A 183 8.00 -43.68 -16.62
C ASN A 183 6.68 -44.24 -16.05
N ASP A 184 5.64 -43.41 -15.85
CA ASP A 184 4.34 -43.93 -15.40
C ASP A 184 3.65 -44.69 -16.55
N SER A 185 3.30 -45.98 -16.31
CA SER A 185 2.54 -46.85 -17.23
C SER A 185 1.06 -46.46 -17.36
N ILE A 186 0.59 -45.56 -16.51
CA ILE A 186 -0.78 -45.03 -16.52
C ILE A 186 -0.89 -44.03 -17.67
N THR A 187 -1.23 -44.55 -18.85
CA THR A 187 -1.71 -43.77 -19.97
C THR A 187 -3.11 -43.25 -19.61
N PHE A 188 -3.35 -41.96 -19.86
CA PHE A 188 -4.71 -41.57 -20.23
C PHE A 188 -4.92 -42.22 -21.59
N ASP A 189 -6.03 -42.94 -21.77
CA ASP A 189 -6.39 -43.52 -23.05
C ASP A 189 -6.24 -42.41 -24.09
N GLY A 190 -5.44 -42.64 -25.14
CA GLY A 190 -4.95 -41.60 -26.06
C GLY A 190 -6.03 -40.82 -26.84
N SER A 191 -7.31 -41.02 -26.51
CA SER A 191 -8.48 -40.35 -27.07
C SER A 191 -8.84 -39.02 -26.42
N ASP A 192 -8.40 -38.73 -25.19
CA ASP A 192 -8.82 -37.50 -24.51
C ASP A 192 -7.91 -36.33 -24.91
N MET A 193 -8.46 -35.43 -25.71
CA MET A 193 -7.81 -34.17 -26.09
C MET A 193 -7.71 -33.24 -24.87
N ILE A 194 -6.63 -33.38 -24.11
CA ILE A 194 -6.36 -32.64 -22.89
C ILE A 194 -5.65 -31.31 -23.20
N GLY A 195 -6.25 -30.21 -22.74
CA GLY A 195 -5.65 -28.88 -22.66
C GLY A 195 -6.36 -27.80 -23.47
N VAL A 196 -5.81 -26.59 -23.45
CA VAL A 196 -6.37 -25.43 -24.17
C VAL A 196 -5.85 -25.40 -25.60
N ILE A 197 -6.75 -25.51 -26.60
CA ILE A 197 -6.44 -25.82 -28.03
C ILE A 197 -5.19 -25.11 -28.59
N PRO A 198 -5.03 -23.77 -28.46
CA PRO A 198 -3.83 -23.08 -28.97
C PRO A 198 -2.49 -23.58 -28.41
N TYR A 199 -2.47 -24.09 -27.18
CA TYR A 199 -1.26 -24.54 -26.47
C TYR A 199 -0.98 -26.02 -26.68
N ILE A 200 -1.88 -26.76 -27.32
CA ILE A 200 -1.69 -28.17 -27.64
C ILE A 200 -0.84 -28.25 -28.92
N GLU A 201 0.20 -29.08 -28.87
CA GLU A 201 1.09 -29.24 -30.03
C GLU A 201 0.38 -29.87 -31.24
N PRO A 202 0.81 -29.54 -32.48
CA PRO A 202 0.01 -29.82 -33.68
C PRO A 202 -0.22 -31.31 -33.94
N GLN A 203 0.76 -32.14 -33.58
CA GLN A 203 0.74 -33.58 -33.84
C GLN A 203 -0.36 -34.32 -33.07
N CYS A 204 -0.79 -33.80 -31.91
CA CYS A 204 -1.90 -34.36 -31.14
C CYS A 204 -3.25 -34.32 -31.87
N PHE A 205 -3.40 -33.46 -32.89
CA PHE A 205 -4.63 -33.38 -33.69
C PHE A 205 -4.63 -34.29 -34.92
N VAL A 206 -3.47 -34.85 -35.27
CA VAL A 206 -3.28 -35.66 -36.49
C VAL A 206 -3.17 -37.14 -36.15
N GLN A 207 -2.51 -37.46 -35.03
CA GLN A 207 -2.21 -38.83 -34.63
C GLN A 207 -3.00 -39.20 -33.37
N THR A 208 -3.66 -40.36 -33.40
CA THR A 208 -4.57 -40.83 -32.34
C THR A 208 -3.85 -41.46 -31.13
N LYS A 209 -2.51 -41.59 -31.15
CA LYS A 209 -1.73 -42.31 -30.12
C LYS A 209 -0.42 -41.63 -29.71
N ILE A 210 -0.25 -40.33 -29.95
CA ILE A 210 0.97 -39.64 -29.52
C ILE A 210 1.01 -39.54 -27.99
N LYS A 211 2.11 -40.03 -27.41
CA LYS A 211 2.46 -39.76 -26.02
C LYS A 211 3.10 -38.37 -25.95
N ARG A 212 2.43 -37.45 -25.26
CA ARG A 212 2.99 -36.12 -24.96
C ARG A 212 4.24 -36.27 -24.09
N ASP A 213 5.28 -35.55 -24.43
CA ASP A 213 6.60 -35.57 -23.81
C ASP A 213 7.04 -34.17 -23.38
N GLN A 214 8.31 -34.01 -23.01
CA GLN A 214 8.88 -32.71 -22.63
C GLN A 214 8.79 -31.69 -23.78
N ALA A 215 8.94 -32.12 -25.04
CA ALA A 215 8.84 -31.24 -26.19
C ALA A 215 7.41 -30.69 -26.35
N SER A 216 6.37 -31.42 -25.91
CA SER A 216 5.00 -30.92 -25.86
C SER A 216 4.86 -29.67 -24.99
N ASP A 217 5.50 -29.63 -23.82
CA ASP A 217 5.45 -28.47 -22.93
C ASP A 217 6.23 -27.28 -23.52
N ILE A 218 7.31 -27.54 -24.25
CA ILE A 218 8.11 -26.51 -24.92
C ILE A 218 7.29 -25.83 -26.04
N TYR A 219 6.42 -26.57 -26.73
CA TYR A 219 5.46 -25.97 -27.65
C TYR A 219 4.52 -24.99 -26.92
N SER A 220 3.93 -25.43 -25.81
CA SER A 220 3.06 -24.58 -24.99
C SER A 220 3.78 -23.34 -24.44
N LEU A 221 5.07 -23.47 -24.10
CA LEU A 221 5.94 -22.36 -23.69
C LEU A 221 6.13 -21.33 -24.82
N GLY A 222 6.28 -21.78 -26.07
CA GLY A 222 6.34 -20.87 -27.24
C GLY A 222 5.07 -20.03 -27.40
N VAL A 223 3.90 -20.65 -27.22
CA VAL A 223 2.61 -19.93 -27.26
C VAL A 223 2.50 -18.92 -26.09
N LEU A 224 2.98 -19.29 -24.90
CA LEU A 224 3.05 -18.39 -23.75
C LEU A 224 3.96 -17.18 -24.01
N PHE A 225 5.14 -17.37 -24.61
CA PHE A 225 6.04 -16.27 -24.96
C PHE A 225 5.40 -15.30 -25.95
N TRP A 226 4.71 -15.81 -26.98
CA TRP A 226 3.95 -14.93 -27.86
C TRP A 226 2.87 -14.15 -27.08
N GLU A 227 2.11 -14.82 -26.21
CA GLU A 227 1.07 -14.17 -25.41
C GLU A 227 1.62 -13.09 -24.46
N LEU A 228 2.80 -13.30 -23.87
CA LEU A 228 3.48 -12.30 -23.05
C LEU A 228 3.71 -10.99 -23.84
N THR A 229 4.01 -11.11 -25.13
CA THR A 229 4.26 -9.95 -26.01
C THR A 229 2.98 -9.35 -26.60
N SER A 230 1.92 -10.15 -26.77
CA SER A 230 0.65 -9.70 -27.36
C SER A 230 -0.37 -9.21 -26.34
N GLY A 231 -0.27 -9.69 -25.09
CA GLY A 231 -1.13 -9.30 -23.99
C GLY A 231 -2.56 -9.79 -24.11
N THR A 232 -2.84 -10.54 -25.17
CA THR A 232 -4.16 -10.95 -25.61
C THR A 232 -4.18 -12.45 -25.82
N PRO A 233 -5.34 -13.09 -25.71
CA PRO A 233 -5.40 -14.52 -25.93
C PRO A 233 -4.95 -14.97 -27.32
N PRO A 234 -4.21 -16.09 -27.44
CA PRO A 234 -3.83 -16.61 -28.74
C PRO A 234 -5.08 -17.00 -29.52
N PHE A 235 -5.07 -16.63 -30.78
CA PHE A 235 -6.15 -16.77 -31.75
C PHE A 235 -7.45 -16.13 -31.28
N SER A 236 -7.38 -15.01 -30.55
CA SER A 236 -8.55 -14.26 -30.06
C SER A 236 -9.45 -13.72 -31.19
N ASN A 237 -8.92 -13.61 -32.41
CA ASN A 237 -9.67 -13.25 -33.61
C ASN A 237 -10.56 -14.39 -34.17
N PHE A 238 -10.41 -15.63 -33.68
CA PHE A 238 -11.28 -16.74 -34.06
C PHE A 238 -12.45 -16.86 -33.09
N SER A 239 -13.66 -16.59 -33.59
CA SER A 239 -14.90 -16.75 -32.83
C SER A 239 -15.18 -18.21 -32.42
N ASN A 240 -14.80 -19.17 -33.28
CA ASN A 240 -14.86 -20.60 -32.97
C ASN A 240 -13.45 -21.22 -32.91
N GLN A 241 -13.00 -21.49 -31.69
CA GLN A 241 -11.69 -22.07 -31.39
C GLN A 241 -11.52 -23.51 -31.92
N LEU A 242 -12.61 -24.26 -32.14
CA LEU A 242 -12.55 -25.63 -32.67
C LEU A 242 -11.96 -25.69 -34.08
N ILE A 243 -12.06 -24.60 -34.85
CA ILE A 243 -11.46 -24.50 -36.19
C ILE A 243 -9.94 -24.68 -36.13
N LEU A 244 -9.31 -24.29 -35.02
CA LEU A 244 -7.85 -24.37 -34.85
C LEU A 244 -7.33 -25.81 -34.87
N ILE A 245 -8.14 -26.79 -34.47
CA ILE A 245 -7.80 -28.24 -34.53
C ILE A 245 -7.39 -28.64 -35.96
N THR A 246 -8.01 -28.04 -36.98
CA THR A 246 -7.71 -28.31 -38.39
C THR A 246 -6.64 -27.39 -38.98
N LYS A 247 -6.43 -26.20 -38.40
CA LYS A 247 -5.53 -25.17 -38.96
C LYS A 247 -4.12 -25.21 -38.36
N ILE A 248 -3.98 -25.46 -37.06
CA ILE A 248 -2.68 -25.55 -36.38
C ILE A 248 -1.79 -26.66 -36.99
N PRO A 249 -2.31 -27.87 -37.30
CA PRO A 249 -1.55 -28.90 -38.02
C PRO A 249 -1.09 -28.48 -39.41
N LYS A 250 -1.83 -27.58 -40.07
CA LYS A 250 -1.49 -27.03 -41.40
C LYS A 250 -0.52 -25.84 -41.33
N GLY A 251 0.08 -25.59 -40.16
CA GLY A 251 1.08 -24.54 -39.98
C GLY A 251 0.52 -23.18 -39.57
N LEU A 252 -0.77 -23.06 -39.22
CA LEU A 252 -1.28 -21.80 -38.66
C LEU A 252 -0.54 -21.47 -37.36
N ARG A 253 0.02 -20.26 -37.29
CA ARG A 253 0.63 -19.63 -36.12
C ARG A 253 0.15 -18.20 -35.99
N GLU A 254 0.34 -17.63 -34.81
CA GLU A 254 0.05 -16.23 -34.58
C GLU A 254 1.06 -15.32 -35.31
N LYS A 255 0.62 -14.09 -35.61
CA LYS A 255 1.51 -13.10 -36.23
C LYS A 255 2.42 -12.46 -35.17
N PRO A 256 3.70 -12.19 -35.47
CA PRO A 256 4.55 -11.43 -34.56
C PRO A 256 3.95 -10.06 -34.24
N ILE A 257 4.05 -9.66 -32.98
CA ILE A 257 3.58 -8.35 -32.51
C ILE A 257 4.63 -7.29 -32.84
N SER A 258 4.18 -6.14 -33.34
CA SER A 258 5.07 -5.02 -33.67
C SER A 258 5.91 -4.61 -32.45
N ASN A 259 7.18 -4.26 -32.68
CA ASN A 259 8.18 -3.92 -31.65
C ASN A 259 8.60 -5.08 -30.72
N THR A 260 8.29 -6.33 -31.07
CA THR A 260 8.91 -7.51 -30.43
C THR A 260 10.33 -7.70 -30.96
N PRO A 261 11.37 -7.77 -30.10
CA PRO A 261 12.74 -8.05 -30.51
C PRO A 261 12.83 -9.32 -31.37
N LEU A 262 13.56 -9.25 -32.48
CA LEU A 262 13.60 -10.31 -33.49
C LEU A 262 14.16 -11.62 -32.92
N ASN A 263 15.14 -11.52 -32.03
CA ASN A 263 15.68 -12.63 -31.23
C ASN A 263 14.60 -13.29 -30.35
N TYR A 264 13.74 -12.51 -29.68
CA TYR A 264 12.58 -13.06 -28.94
C TYR A 264 11.55 -13.72 -29.87
N VAL A 265 11.27 -13.10 -31.02
CA VAL A 265 10.41 -13.70 -32.08
C VAL A 265 10.97 -15.04 -32.55
N ASN A 266 12.26 -15.10 -32.82
CA ASN A 266 12.93 -16.32 -33.25
C ASN A 266 12.89 -17.40 -32.16
N LEU A 267 13.06 -17.01 -30.89
CA LEU A 267 13.00 -17.94 -29.76
C LEU A 267 11.63 -18.62 -29.65
N TYR A 268 10.53 -17.87 -29.59
CA TYR A 268 9.22 -18.51 -29.49
C TYR A 268 8.85 -19.26 -30.79
N ASN A 269 9.37 -18.82 -31.94
CA ASN A 269 9.20 -19.53 -33.21
C ASN A 269 9.85 -20.91 -33.22
N GLN A 270 11.01 -21.05 -32.59
CA GLN A 270 11.66 -22.35 -32.40
C GLN A 270 10.87 -23.22 -31.41
N CYS A 271 10.42 -22.64 -30.29
CA CYS A 271 9.65 -23.35 -29.27
C CYS A 271 8.35 -23.97 -29.82
N TRP A 272 7.56 -23.25 -30.64
CA TRP A 272 6.30 -23.75 -31.19
C TRP A 272 6.40 -24.40 -32.59
N SER A 273 7.59 -24.91 -32.93
CA SER A 273 7.81 -25.69 -34.16
C SER A 273 6.84 -26.87 -34.24
N SER A 274 6.30 -27.13 -35.44
CA SER A 274 5.45 -28.31 -35.68
C SER A 274 6.19 -29.62 -35.40
N GLU A 275 7.47 -29.69 -35.77
CA GLU A 275 8.34 -30.85 -35.53
C GLU A 275 8.90 -30.81 -34.09
N PRO A 276 8.61 -31.80 -33.22
CA PRO A 276 9.07 -31.79 -31.82
C PRO A 276 10.58 -31.79 -31.66
N ASN A 277 11.30 -32.53 -32.49
CA ASN A 277 12.76 -32.63 -32.45
C ASN A 277 13.48 -31.35 -32.88
N LYS A 278 12.78 -30.38 -33.48
CA LYS A 278 13.32 -29.05 -33.80
C LYS A 278 13.14 -28.04 -32.68
N ARG A 279 12.39 -28.39 -31.62
CA ARG A 279 12.17 -27.51 -30.48
C ARG A 279 13.44 -27.49 -29.62
N PRO A 280 13.84 -26.32 -29.09
CA PRO A 280 15.07 -26.19 -28.32
C PRO A 280 14.94 -26.86 -26.95
N THR A 281 16.07 -27.19 -26.32
CA THR A 281 16.14 -27.58 -24.90
C THR A 281 15.81 -26.39 -23.99
N LEU A 282 15.32 -26.63 -22.77
CA LEU A 282 15.02 -25.54 -21.83
C LEU A 282 16.27 -24.79 -21.37
N GLU A 283 17.44 -25.43 -21.34
CA GLU A 283 18.74 -24.77 -21.09
C GLU A 283 19.01 -23.71 -22.15
N PHE A 284 18.89 -24.08 -23.43
CA PHE A 284 19.02 -23.15 -24.54
C PHE A 284 18.01 -22.00 -24.44
N VAL A 285 16.74 -22.30 -24.12
CA VAL A 285 15.72 -21.25 -23.95
C VAL A 285 16.09 -20.29 -22.83
N LEU A 286 16.56 -20.80 -21.69
CA LEU A 286 17.02 -19.96 -20.57
C LEU A 286 18.22 -19.12 -20.96
N ASP A 287 19.18 -19.68 -21.68
CA ASP A 287 20.38 -18.96 -22.08
C ASP A 287 20.06 -17.88 -23.12
N GLU A 288 19.15 -18.13 -24.06
CA GLU A 288 18.63 -17.10 -24.96
C GLU A 288 17.87 -16.02 -24.18
N LEU A 289 16.99 -16.36 -23.23
CA LEU A 289 16.32 -15.36 -22.37
C LEU A 289 17.30 -14.54 -21.53
N LYS A 290 18.39 -15.13 -21.02
CA LYS A 290 19.46 -14.40 -20.32
C LYS A 290 20.24 -13.49 -21.28
N LYS A 291 20.53 -13.96 -22.50
CA LYS A 291 21.14 -13.12 -23.54
C LYS A 291 20.23 -11.95 -23.88
N LEU A 292 18.93 -12.17 -24.00
CA LEU A 292 17.93 -11.11 -24.16
C LEU A 292 17.96 -10.17 -22.94
N GLN A 293 18.10 -10.70 -21.73
CA GLN A 293 18.29 -9.89 -20.53
C GLN A 293 19.58 -9.06 -20.58
N THR A 294 20.69 -9.52 -21.16
CA THR A 294 21.97 -8.76 -21.19
C THR A 294 22.18 -7.91 -22.44
N THR A 295 21.66 -8.36 -23.59
CA THR A 295 21.84 -7.78 -24.92
C THR A 295 20.65 -6.91 -25.30
N ASP A 296 19.42 -7.30 -24.93
CA ASP A 296 18.27 -6.42 -25.06
C ASP A 296 18.13 -5.45 -23.89
N ILE A 297 18.84 -5.55 -22.74
CA ILE A 297 18.89 -4.39 -21.83
C ILE A 297 19.39 -3.16 -22.59
N VAL A 298 20.33 -3.28 -23.53
CA VAL A 298 20.76 -2.13 -24.34
C VAL A 298 19.65 -1.69 -25.30
N SER A 299 18.96 -2.61 -25.99
CA SER A 299 17.87 -2.26 -26.93
C SER A 299 16.56 -1.83 -26.26
N ILE A 300 16.24 -2.34 -25.09
CA ILE A 300 15.08 -2.00 -24.24
C ILE A 300 15.38 -0.72 -23.49
N THR A 301 16.58 -0.56 -22.94
CA THR A 301 17.03 0.74 -22.40
C THR A 301 17.01 1.75 -23.52
N HIS A 302 17.43 1.42 -24.74
CA HIS A 302 17.29 2.31 -25.90
C HIS A 302 15.83 2.63 -26.25
N VAL A 303 14.91 1.65 -26.29
CA VAL A 303 13.48 1.89 -26.57
C VAL A 303 12.79 2.65 -25.44
N ILE A 304 13.13 2.36 -24.19
CA ILE A 304 12.64 3.11 -23.02
C ILE A 304 13.21 4.52 -23.09
N ASN A 305 14.51 4.68 -23.30
CA ASN A 305 15.19 5.95 -23.44
C ASN A 305 14.58 6.77 -24.56
N GLU A 306 14.36 6.20 -25.75
CA GLU A 306 13.65 6.84 -26.85
C GLU A 306 12.25 7.31 -26.43
N GLN A 307 11.52 6.51 -25.65
CA GLN A 307 10.20 6.92 -25.15
C GLN A 307 10.31 8.07 -24.16
N TRP A 308 11.27 8.06 -23.23
CA TRP A 308 11.50 9.17 -22.30
C TRP A 308 11.98 10.42 -23.05
N ILE A 309 12.92 10.27 -23.99
CA ILE A 309 13.41 11.33 -24.88
C ILE A 309 12.24 11.95 -25.65
N LYS A 310 11.35 11.14 -26.23
CA LYS A 310 10.16 11.61 -26.96
C LYS A 310 9.14 12.26 -26.03
N CYS A 311 8.78 11.61 -24.92
CA CYS A 311 7.82 12.10 -23.93
C CYS A 311 8.23 13.47 -23.37
N PHE A 312 9.51 13.67 -23.10
CA PHE A 312 10.05 14.91 -22.55
C PHE A 312 10.69 15.83 -23.60
N SER A 313 10.66 15.42 -24.88
CA SER A 313 11.29 16.11 -26.02
C SER A 313 12.74 16.51 -25.74
N LEU A 314 13.53 15.61 -25.15
CA LEU A 314 14.93 15.87 -24.74
C LEU A 314 15.86 16.06 -25.94
N ASN A 315 15.48 15.55 -27.10
CA ASN A 315 16.20 15.71 -28.37
C ASN A 315 16.03 17.09 -29.04
N LYS A 316 15.11 17.92 -28.53
CA LYS A 316 14.83 19.26 -29.06
C LYS A 316 15.46 20.32 -28.19
N GLY A 317 15.83 21.45 -28.80
CA GLY A 317 16.24 22.62 -28.05
C GLY A 317 15.05 23.30 -27.35
N ARG A 318 15.36 24.36 -26.62
CA ARG A 318 14.41 25.18 -25.87
C ARG A 318 14.67 26.65 -26.13
N ASN A 319 13.61 27.43 -26.29
CA ASN A 319 13.67 28.89 -26.26
C ASN A 319 13.26 29.36 -24.87
N LEU A 320 14.04 30.26 -24.29
CA LEU A 320 13.69 30.85 -23.00
C LEU A 320 12.66 31.95 -23.24
N ASN A 321 11.41 31.72 -22.84
CA ASN A 321 10.36 32.74 -22.88
C ASN A 321 10.00 33.15 -21.45
N ARG A 322 10.34 34.40 -21.10
CA ARG A 322 10.30 34.91 -19.72
C ARG A 322 11.12 33.99 -18.80
N ASN A 323 10.46 33.09 -18.08
CA ASN A 323 11.06 32.15 -17.12
C ASN A 323 10.64 30.70 -17.41
N LYS A 324 10.30 30.36 -18.66
CA LYS A 324 9.96 28.98 -19.03
C LYS A 324 10.63 28.63 -20.35
N PHE A 325 11.22 27.44 -20.38
CA PHE A 325 11.65 26.83 -21.61
C PHE A 325 10.45 26.34 -22.43
N VAL A 326 10.36 26.84 -23.66
CA VAL A 326 9.39 26.39 -24.67
C VAL A 326 10.12 25.47 -25.65
N ILE A 327 9.51 24.35 -25.98
CA ILE A 327 10.10 23.33 -26.85
C ILE A 327 10.25 23.89 -28.27
N GLY A 328 11.47 23.81 -28.83
CA GLY A 328 11.74 24.12 -30.23
C GLY A 328 11.02 23.15 -31.17
N ARG A 329 10.78 23.56 -32.41
CA ARG A 329 10.13 22.70 -33.41
C ARG A 329 11.11 21.69 -33.99
N GLY A 330 12.33 22.15 -34.29
CA GLY A 330 13.41 21.34 -34.85
C GLY A 330 14.06 20.39 -33.84
N ILE A 331 14.70 19.34 -34.37
CA ILE A 331 15.47 18.36 -33.61
C ILE A 331 16.93 18.79 -33.62
N ILE A 332 17.53 18.98 -32.44
CA ILE A 332 18.92 19.45 -32.31
C ILE A 332 19.89 18.34 -31.94
N LEU A 333 19.44 17.38 -31.14
CA LEU A 333 20.18 16.18 -30.77
C LEU A 333 19.58 14.97 -31.49
N GLY A 334 20.39 13.98 -31.86
CA GLY A 334 19.91 12.70 -32.37
C GLY A 334 18.96 11.98 -31.40
N ASP A 335 18.32 10.91 -31.88
CA ASP A 335 17.47 10.02 -31.06
C ASP A 335 18.25 8.83 -30.49
N ASP A 336 19.49 8.65 -30.95
CA ASP A 336 20.38 7.53 -30.63
C ASP A 336 21.30 7.78 -29.42
N GLY A 337 21.04 8.85 -28.67
CA GLY A 337 21.83 9.27 -27.52
C GLY A 337 21.71 8.37 -26.28
N GLU A 338 22.59 8.60 -25.33
CA GLU A 338 22.57 7.94 -24.02
C GLU A 338 21.68 8.72 -23.04
N LEU A 339 20.68 8.05 -22.47
CA LEU A 339 19.85 8.60 -21.41
C LEU A 339 20.08 7.80 -20.12
N LYS A 340 20.55 8.49 -19.08
CA LYS A 340 20.70 7.96 -17.73
C LYS A 340 19.49 8.37 -16.88
N ILE A 341 18.83 7.39 -16.27
CA ILE A 341 17.65 7.58 -15.42
C ILE A 341 18.00 7.17 -13.98
N GLU A 342 17.87 8.09 -13.03
CA GLU A 342 18.19 7.84 -11.62
C GLU A 342 16.97 8.06 -10.73
N LYS A 343 16.66 7.10 -9.84
CA LYS A 343 15.57 7.23 -8.87
C LYS A 343 16.01 7.98 -7.62
N ILE A 344 15.25 9.00 -7.24
CA ILE A 344 15.52 9.82 -6.06
C ILE A 344 15.00 9.09 -4.82
N ARG A 345 15.90 8.37 -4.12
CA ARG A 345 15.58 7.52 -2.96
C ARG A 345 14.98 8.30 -1.78
N GLN A 346 15.47 9.51 -1.53
CA GLN A 346 14.94 10.43 -0.52
C GLN A 346 14.26 11.59 -1.24
N SER A 347 13.08 11.32 -1.77
CA SER A 347 12.29 12.31 -2.49
C SER A 347 11.75 13.34 -1.49
N ILE A 348 12.47 14.45 -1.33
CA ILE A 348 12.11 15.56 -0.46
C ILE A 348 11.32 16.57 -1.30
N PRO A 349 10.03 16.82 -1.00
CA PRO A 349 9.29 17.83 -1.71
C PRO A 349 9.90 19.23 -1.52
N ILE A 350 9.79 20.05 -2.57
CA ILE A 350 10.19 21.44 -2.55
C ILE A 350 8.94 22.29 -2.74
N ILE A 351 8.80 23.33 -1.93
CA ILE A 351 7.63 24.18 -1.91
C ILE A 351 8.04 25.60 -2.30
N TYR A 352 7.27 26.16 -3.23
CA TYR A 352 7.46 27.49 -3.76
C TYR A 352 6.24 28.34 -3.42
N PHE A 353 6.47 29.47 -2.74
CA PHE A 353 5.44 30.45 -2.38
C PHE A 353 5.64 31.76 -3.14
N PRO A 354 4.56 32.45 -3.54
CA PRO A 354 4.70 33.75 -4.20
C PRO A 354 5.37 34.75 -3.24
N LYS A 355 6.38 35.47 -3.72
CA LYS A 355 7.00 36.59 -2.99
C LYS A 355 6.01 37.73 -2.90
N GLY A 356 5.65 38.14 -1.68
CA GLY A 356 4.87 39.37 -1.48
C GLY A 356 5.70 40.58 -1.92
N LYS A 357 5.22 41.35 -2.91
CA LYS A 357 5.74 42.69 -3.19
C LYS A 357 4.87 43.73 -2.49
N ASN A 358 5.53 44.71 -1.87
CA ASN A 358 4.96 45.96 -1.35
C ASN A 358 3.80 46.50 -2.21
N GLY A 359 2.56 46.12 -1.88
CA GLY A 359 1.34 46.79 -2.34
C GLY A 359 0.87 46.55 -3.79
N LEU A 360 1.44 45.62 -4.57
CA LEU A 360 0.93 45.30 -5.92
C LEU A 360 0.62 43.80 -6.04
N GLN A 361 -0.63 43.49 -6.39
CA GLN A 361 -1.14 42.14 -6.56
C GLN A 361 -0.31 41.38 -7.61
N THR A 362 0.37 40.30 -7.20
CA THR A 362 0.86 39.31 -8.16
C THR A 362 -0.34 38.60 -8.77
N GLU A 363 -0.44 38.53 -10.09
CA GLU A 363 -1.55 37.86 -10.82
C GLU A 363 -1.76 36.38 -10.43
N ASN A 364 -0.82 35.75 -9.71
CA ASN A 364 -0.90 34.36 -9.32
C ASN A 364 -0.48 34.15 -7.85
N ASN A 365 -1.47 33.99 -6.97
CA ASN A 365 -1.30 33.71 -5.54
C ASN A 365 -1.19 32.20 -5.24
N ASN A 366 -0.62 31.41 -6.15
CA ASN A 366 -0.60 29.96 -6.02
C ASN A 366 0.68 29.49 -5.32
N ALA A 367 0.59 28.48 -4.46
CA ALA A 367 1.76 27.75 -3.99
C ALA A 367 1.94 26.48 -4.83
N TYR A 368 3.19 26.11 -5.08
CA TYR A 368 3.53 24.90 -5.84
C TYR A 368 4.33 23.96 -4.97
N ILE A 369 3.92 22.70 -4.93
CA ILE A 369 4.63 21.62 -4.24
C ILE A 369 5.15 20.66 -5.30
N HIS A 370 6.46 20.68 -5.47
CA HIS A 370 7.18 19.83 -6.41
C HIS A 370 7.64 18.59 -5.67
N ILE A 371 7.19 17.41 -6.10
CA ILE A 371 7.56 16.12 -5.54
C ILE A 371 8.49 15.42 -6.54
N PRO A 372 9.81 15.48 -6.32
CA PRO A 372 10.79 14.88 -7.24
C PRO A 372 10.69 13.35 -7.22
N VAL A 373 10.92 12.69 -8.36
CA VAL A 373 10.88 11.21 -8.45
C VAL A 373 12.11 10.65 -9.16
N LEU A 374 12.45 11.20 -10.32
CA LEU A 374 13.60 10.78 -11.12
C LEU A 374 14.44 11.97 -11.58
N THR A 375 15.72 11.72 -11.79
CA THR A 375 16.61 12.59 -12.56
C THR A 375 16.88 11.95 -13.92
N LEU A 376 16.79 12.72 -14.99
CA LEU A 376 17.09 12.30 -16.36
C LEU A 376 18.28 13.09 -16.88
N HIS A 377 19.34 12.40 -17.31
CA HIS A 377 20.50 13.00 -17.96
C HIS A 377 20.60 12.49 -19.39
N TYR A 378 20.53 13.39 -20.38
CA TYR A 378 20.54 13.05 -21.79
C TYR A 378 21.77 13.62 -22.50
N GLU A 379 22.53 12.74 -23.14
CA GLU A 379 23.72 13.09 -23.93
C GLU A 379 23.64 12.46 -25.32
N CYS A 380 23.85 13.29 -26.36
CA CYS A 380 23.76 12.85 -27.75
C CYS A 380 24.53 13.81 -28.67
N ASN A 381 24.86 13.33 -29.87
CA ASN A 381 25.44 14.16 -30.92
C ASN A 381 24.40 15.09 -31.57
N THR A 382 24.89 16.23 -32.03
CA THR A 382 24.12 17.24 -32.76
C THR A 382 23.72 16.74 -34.15
N THR A 383 22.50 17.03 -34.60
CA THR A 383 22.03 16.61 -35.93
C THR A 383 22.76 17.34 -37.06
N SER A 384 23.06 16.62 -38.16
CA SER A 384 23.69 17.22 -39.35
C SER A 384 22.81 18.28 -40.00
N GLU A 385 21.48 18.13 -39.92
CA GLU A 385 20.51 19.09 -40.44
C GLU A 385 20.65 20.45 -39.75
N PHE A 386 20.72 20.47 -38.41
CA PHE A 386 20.93 21.71 -37.65
C PHE A 386 22.26 22.38 -38.03
N ILE A 387 23.36 21.60 -38.06
CA ILE A 387 24.69 22.13 -38.41
C ILE A 387 24.68 22.73 -39.83
N GLN A 388 24.07 22.04 -40.79
CA GLN A 388 24.03 22.47 -42.18
C GLN A 388 23.20 23.75 -42.36
N ASN A 389 22.04 23.83 -41.72
CA ASN A 389 21.19 25.01 -41.79
C ASN A 389 21.89 26.24 -41.22
N ILE A 390 22.61 26.11 -40.09
CA ILE A 390 23.40 27.22 -39.54
C ILE A 390 24.55 27.60 -40.47
N ARG A 391 25.26 26.62 -41.05
CA ARG A 391 26.37 26.87 -41.99
C ARG A 391 25.91 27.63 -43.24
N GLU A 392 24.75 27.29 -43.79
CA GLU A 392 24.17 27.99 -44.94
C GLU A 392 23.87 29.46 -44.63
N VAL A 393 23.31 29.74 -43.46
CA VAL A 393 23.02 31.11 -43.03
C VAL A 393 24.28 31.91 -42.77
N ILE A 394 25.30 31.32 -42.14
CA ILE A 394 26.58 32.01 -41.84
C ILE A 394 27.28 32.49 -43.11
N ASN A 395 27.12 31.78 -44.23
CA ASN A 395 27.74 32.12 -45.51
C ASN A 395 27.01 33.21 -46.31
N ILE A 396 25.85 33.70 -45.84
CA ILE A 396 25.13 34.81 -46.48
C ILE A 396 26.00 36.08 -46.45
N SER A 397 26.11 36.78 -47.57
CA SER A 397 26.94 37.99 -47.66
C SER A 397 26.31 39.19 -46.97
N ASP A 398 24.97 39.33 -47.02
CA ASP A 398 24.24 40.40 -46.34
C ASP A 398 24.15 40.15 -44.83
N THR A 399 24.77 41.06 -44.06
CA THR A 399 24.81 41.07 -42.60
C THR A 399 23.41 41.13 -41.96
N ALA A 400 22.49 41.93 -42.50
CA ALA A 400 21.15 42.10 -41.93
C ALA A 400 20.29 40.85 -42.17
N GLU A 401 20.36 40.31 -43.39
CA GLU A 401 19.67 39.06 -43.73
C GLU A 401 20.22 37.87 -42.92
N LYS A 402 21.54 37.78 -42.76
CA LYS A 402 22.21 36.78 -41.92
C LYS A 402 21.72 36.82 -40.48
N PHE A 403 21.69 38.02 -39.87
CA PHE A 403 21.22 38.19 -38.49
C PHE A 403 19.79 37.69 -38.32
N LYS A 404 18.90 38.10 -39.23
CA LYS A 404 17.49 37.70 -39.21
C LYS A 404 17.33 36.17 -39.32
N LYS A 405 18.00 35.55 -40.30
CA LYS A 405 17.91 34.11 -40.53
C LYS A 405 18.55 33.27 -39.42
N LEU A 406 19.61 33.76 -38.77
CA LEU A 406 20.19 33.10 -37.58
C LEU A 406 19.18 33.09 -36.44
N GLY A 407 18.55 34.24 -36.16
CA GLY A 407 17.48 34.34 -35.17
C GLY A 407 16.29 33.40 -35.47
N GLU A 408 15.86 33.34 -36.74
CA GLU A 408 14.79 32.42 -37.17
C GLU A 408 15.17 30.95 -36.95
N ASN A 409 16.43 30.57 -37.24
CA ASN A 409 16.92 29.20 -37.04
C ASN A 409 17.01 28.83 -35.56
N PHE A 410 17.64 29.67 -34.73
CA PHE A 410 17.71 29.41 -33.29
C PHE A 410 16.33 29.40 -32.64
N ASN A 411 15.40 30.24 -33.09
CA ASN A 411 14.01 30.17 -32.63
C ASN A 411 13.31 28.87 -33.10
N TYR A 412 13.65 28.35 -34.28
CA TYR A 412 13.08 27.08 -34.78
C TYR A 412 13.62 25.86 -34.04
N TYR A 413 14.93 25.75 -33.83
CA TYR A 413 15.57 24.59 -33.18
C TYR A 413 15.60 24.68 -31.65
N GLY A 414 15.70 25.89 -31.12
CA GLY A 414 15.93 26.19 -29.71
C GLY A 414 17.25 26.94 -29.49
N GLU A 415 17.20 28.02 -28.72
CA GLU A 415 18.39 28.79 -28.29
C GLU A 415 19.25 28.05 -27.26
N TYR A 416 18.67 27.12 -26.51
CA TYR A 416 19.33 26.35 -25.47
C TYR A 416 19.09 24.85 -25.66
N VAL A 417 20.05 24.02 -25.29
CA VAL A 417 19.87 22.58 -25.10
C VAL A 417 19.83 22.28 -23.61
N VAL A 418 18.94 21.40 -23.18
CA VAL A 418 18.86 20.93 -21.79
C VAL A 418 19.40 19.51 -21.74
N THR A 419 20.39 19.26 -20.91
CA THR A 419 21.03 17.94 -20.76
C THR A 419 20.63 17.23 -19.48
N SER A 420 20.06 17.94 -18.50
CA SER A 420 19.62 17.36 -17.22
C SER A 420 18.28 17.95 -16.76
N VAL A 421 17.34 17.09 -16.39
CA VAL A 421 16.03 17.48 -15.83
C VAL A 421 15.64 16.64 -14.63
N ILE A 422 14.88 17.22 -13.71
CA ILE A 422 14.17 16.48 -12.66
C ILE A 422 12.72 16.30 -13.11
N VAL A 423 12.23 15.06 -13.03
CA VAL A 423 10.83 14.72 -13.31
C VAL A 423 10.13 14.19 -12.07
N GLY A 424 8.85 14.51 -11.96
CA GLY A 424 8.06 14.19 -10.77
C GLY A 424 6.62 14.67 -10.89
N GLY A 425 6.02 14.99 -9.74
CA GLY A 425 4.65 15.47 -9.64
C GLY A 425 4.59 16.92 -9.18
N ILE A 426 3.63 17.66 -9.72
CA ILE A 426 3.35 19.05 -9.32
C ILE A 426 1.96 19.09 -8.69
N LEU A 427 1.91 19.58 -7.46
CA LEU A 427 0.67 19.90 -6.76
C LEU A 427 0.55 21.41 -6.64
N THR A 428 -0.49 21.98 -7.23
CA THR A 428 -0.76 23.42 -7.23
C THR A 428 -1.87 23.75 -6.24
N ILE A 429 -1.62 24.70 -5.35
CA ILE A 429 -2.58 25.17 -4.36
C ILE A 429 -2.97 26.59 -4.74
N LYS A 430 -4.24 26.82 -5.08
CA LYS A 430 -4.69 28.16 -5.45
C LYS A 430 -4.90 29.04 -4.22
N ASN A 431 -4.71 30.35 -4.41
CA ASN A 431 -4.98 31.38 -3.41
C ASN A 431 -4.33 31.11 -2.04
N TRP A 432 -3.05 30.71 -2.04
CA TRP A 432 -2.32 30.31 -0.85
C TRP A 432 -2.38 31.34 0.28
N SER A 433 -2.31 32.64 -0.02
CA SER A 433 -2.37 33.67 1.02
C SER A 433 -3.74 33.78 1.70
N GLU A 434 -4.82 33.37 1.03
CA GLU A 434 -6.20 33.42 1.54
C GLU A 434 -6.54 32.22 2.45
N ILE A 435 -5.79 31.12 2.35
CA ILE A 435 -5.99 29.93 3.18
C ILE A 435 -5.59 30.24 4.64
N ASN A 436 -6.48 29.97 5.60
CA ASN A 436 -6.22 30.17 7.02
C ASN A 436 -5.13 29.20 7.55
N ASN A 437 -4.49 29.56 8.68
CA ASN A 437 -3.38 28.77 9.25
C ASN A 437 -3.78 27.35 9.67
N LYS A 438 -5.03 27.14 10.11
CA LYS A 438 -5.55 25.82 10.49
C LYS A 438 -5.56 24.89 9.27
N ASN A 439 -6.10 25.35 8.16
CA ASN A 439 -6.18 24.63 6.89
C ASN A 439 -4.79 24.40 6.28
N LYS A 440 -3.88 25.37 6.38
CA LYS A 440 -2.46 25.20 6.00
C LYS A 440 -1.78 24.10 6.80
N SER A 441 -2.00 24.06 8.12
CA SER A 441 -1.43 23.03 9.01
C SER A 441 -2.03 21.65 8.72
N ARG A 442 -3.34 21.58 8.45
CA ARG A 442 -4.01 20.34 8.05
C ARG A 442 -3.46 19.80 6.73
N LEU A 443 -3.24 20.65 5.73
CA LEU A 443 -2.64 20.26 4.46
C LEU A 443 -1.24 19.65 4.66
N LYS A 444 -0.39 20.31 5.44
CA LYS A 444 0.94 19.82 5.77
C LYS A 444 0.89 18.43 6.41
N ALA A 445 0.02 18.23 7.40
CA ALA A 445 -0.18 16.94 8.04
C ALA A 445 -0.61 15.87 7.02
N TYR A 446 -1.57 16.18 6.15
CA TYR A 446 -2.02 15.23 5.13
C TYR A 446 -0.95 14.93 4.08
N LEU A 447 -0.15 15.91 3.66
CA LEU A 447 0.98 15.65 2.77
C LEU A 447 1.99 14.71 3.41
N GLN A 448 2.34 14.93 4.68
CA GLN A 448 3.24 14.05 5.44
C GLN A 448 2.69 12.63 5.52
N LEU A 449 1.42 12.48 5.92
CA LEU A 449 0.75 11.17 5.97
C LEU A 449 0.72 10.49 4.61
N GLY A 450 0.46 11.24 3.53
CA GLY A 450 0.44 10.72 2.17
C GLY A 450 1.81 10.22 1.70
N ILE A 451 2.88 10.96 2.02
CA ILE A 451 4.27 10.59 1.74
C ILE A 451 4.66 9.34 2.54
N ASP A 452 4.32 9.30 3.83
CA ASP A 452 4.62 8.15 4.69
C ASP A 452 3.84 6.91 4.28
N TYR A 453 2.58 7.07 3.88
CA TYR A 453 1.77 6.00 3.31
C TYR A 453 2.36 5.48 1.99
N ALA A 454 2.83 6.36 1.11
CA ALA A 454 3.50 5.96 -0.13
C ALA A 454 4.79 5.17 0.12
N LYS A 455 5.49 5.47 1.22
CA LYS A 455 6.68 4.75 1.70
C LYS A 455 6.36 3.48 2.51
N GLY A 456 5.08 3.20 2.78
CA GLY A 456 4.66 2.03 3.58
C GLY A 456 4.90 2.17 5.08
N ILE A 457 5.12 3.40 5.57
CA ILE A 457 5.40 3.70 6.98
C ILE A 457 4.11 3.79 7.79
N ARG A 458 3.04 4.36 7.20
CA ARG A 458 1.77 4.63 7.89
C ARG A 458 0.57 4.06 7.12
N LEU A 459 -0.51 3.78 7.86
CA LEU A 459 -1.81 3.42 7.29
C LEU A 459 -2.50 4.65 6.69
N LYS A 460 -3.46 4.39 5.81
CA LYS A 460 -4.26 5.42 5.16
C LYS A 460 -5.38 5.85 6.13
N ASN A 461 -5.21 7.01 6.78
CA ASN A 461 -6.16 7.57 7.75
C ASN A 461 -6.88 8.77 7.14
N PHE A 462 -8.14 9.02 7.48
CA PHE A 462 -8.89 10.23 7.03
C PHE A 462 -9.18 10.27 5.53
N GLU A 463 -9.32 9.11 4.89
CA GLU A 463 -9.44 9.03 3.43
C GLU A 463 -10.61 9.84 2.86
N ASN A 464 -11.70 9.92 3.62
CA ASN A 464 -12.92 10.58 3.19
C ASN A 464 -12.96 12.05 3.63
N THR A 465 -11.96 12.54 4.36
CA THR A 465 -11.93 13.94 4.78
C THR A 465 -11.82 14.84 3.55
N PRO A 466 -12.79 15.74 3.33
CA PRO A 466 -12.74 16.69 2.23
C PRO A 466 -11.53 17.61 2.36
N ILE A 467 -10.88 17.89 1.23
CA ILE A 467 -9.81 18.88 1.10
C ILE A 467 -10.16 19.95 0.05
N ASP A 468 -11.42 20.00 -0.39
CA ASP A 468 -11.91 20.93 -1.41
C ASP A 468 -11.71 22.40 -1.02
N ASP A 469 -11.76 22.70 0.28
CA ASP A 469 -11.51 24.03 0.86
C ASP A 469 -10.04 24.47 0.76
N LEU A 470 -9.15 23.59 0.29
CA LEU A 470 -7.75 23.88 0.01
C LEU A 470 -7.48 24.12 -1.49
N HIS A 471 -8.48 23.98 -2.37
CA HIS A 471 -8.38 24.19 -3.82
C HIS A 471 -7.09 23.62 -4.44
N ILE A 472 -6.88 22.32 -4.27
CA ILE A 472 -5.66 21.58 -4.65
C ILE A 472 -5.82 20.97 -6.03
N PHE A 473 -4.85 21.20 -6.91
CA PHE A 473 -4.85 20.71 -8.28
C PHE A 473 -3.63 19.85 -8.60
N VAL A 474 -3.88 18.78 -9.35
CA VAL A 474 -2.88 17.91 -9.99
C VAL A 474 -3.26 17.79 -11.46
N ASN A 475 -2.36 18.14 -12.38
CA ASN A 475 -2.60 18.08 -13.83
C ASN A 475 -3.96 18.69 -14.23
N SER A 476 -4.27 19.86 -13.64
CA SER A 476 -5.55 20.58 -13.78
C SER A 476 -6.80 19.90 -13.21
N LYS A 477 -6.68 18.72 -12.57
CA LYS A 477 -7.76 18.04 -11.84
C LYS A 477 -7.74 18.45 -10.37
N ASN A 478 -8.91 18.83 -9.85
CA ASN A 478 -9.06 19.15 -8.43
C ASN A 478 -9.12 17.86 -7.58
N LEU A 479 -8.37 17.80 -6.49
CA LEU A 479 -8.41 16.69 -5.53
C LEU A 479 -9.47 16.94 -4.47
N GLN A 480 -10.39 16.00 -4.29
CA GLN A 480 -11.58 16.22 -3.46
C GLN A 480 -11.40 15.84 -1.99
N ASN A 481 -10.63 14.80 -1.72
CA ASN A 481 -10.38 14.31 -0.36
C ASN A 481 -8.93 13.86 -0.16
N ALA A 482 -8.53 13.71 1.11
CA ALA A 482 -7.19 13.26 1.47
C ALA A 482 -6.87 11.89 0.88
N GLY A 483 -7.87 11.01 0.73
CA GLY A 483 -7.71 9.72 0.10
C GLY A 483 -7.25 9.79 -1.37
N ASN A 484 -7.73 10.78 -2.14
CA ASN A 484 -7.26 11.05 -3.49
C ASN A 484 -5.82 11.54 -3.50
N LEU A 485 -5.47 12.44 -2.58
CA LEU A 485 -4.10 12.94 -2.40
C LEU A 485 -3.11 11.80 -2.12
N TYR A 486 -3.43 10.92 -1.17
CA TYR A 486 -2.56 9.81 -0.81
C TYR A 486 -2.37 8.82 -1.95
N LYS A 487 -3.46 8.54 -2.69
CA LYS A 487 -3.40 7.68 -3.86
C LYS A 487 -2.49 8.30 -4.92
N TRP A 488 -2.66 9.58 -5.22
CA TRP A 488 -1.82 10.28 -6.19
C TRP A 488 -0.34 10.28 -5.80
N ILE A 489 0.01 10.60 -4.54
CA ILE A 489 1.40 10.56 -4.06
C ILE A 489 1.98 9.13 -4.19
N LYS A 490 1.19 8.10 -3.85
CA LYS A 490 1.60 6.70 -3.97
C LYS A 490 1.78 6.27 -5.43
N ASP A 491 0.89 6.69 -6.33
CA ASP A 491 0.98 6.37 -7.76
C ASP A 491 2.18 7.09 -8.40
N LEU A 492 2.47 8.32 -7.97
CA LEU A 492 3.66 9.09 -8.34
C LEU A 492 4.96 8.37 -7.94
N HIS A 493 5.10 7.95 -6.68
CA HIS A 493 6.28 7.22 -6.19
C HIS A 493 6.50 5.86 -6.88
N ASN A 494 5.41 5.23 -7.32
CA ASN A 494 5.41 3.98 -8.05
C ASN A 494 5.52 4.17 -9.58
N SER A 495 5.69 5.41 -10.06
CA SER A 495 5.77 5.74 -11.49
C SER A 495 4.58 5.22 -12.30
N LYS A 496 3.38 5.23 -11.71
CA LYS A 496 2.12 4.76 -12.34
C LYS A 496 1.33 5.88 -13.00
N ASP A 497 1.57 7.14 -12.62
CA ASP A 497 0.96 8.34 -13.19
C ASP A 497 1.92 9.11 -14.10
N LEU A 498 1.38 10.01 -14.92
CA LEU A 498 2.15 10.91 -15.81
C LEU A 498 3.10 11.78 -14.99
N LEU A 499 4.41 11.61 -15.22
CA LEU A 499 5.44 12.48 -14.68
C LEU A 499 5.59 13.72 -15.56
N GLU A 500 5.89 14.85 -14.94
CA GLU A 500 6.15 16.12 -15.60
C GLU A 500 7.57 16.61 -15.28
N ILE A 501 8.15 17.45 -16.16
CA ILE A 501 9.41 18.16 -15.84
C ILE A 501 9.11 19.21 -14.78
N ILE A 502 9.70 19.03 -13.61
CA ILE A 502 9.53 19.94 -12.48
C ILE A 502 10.72 20.90 -12.32
N SER A 503 11.88 20.56 -12.88
CA SER A 503 13.09 21.40 -12.87
C SER A 503 13.98 21.13 -14.08
N TYR A 504 14.61 22.18 -14.61
CA TYR A 504 15.67 22.15 -15.60
C TYR A 504 17.00 22.46 -14.90
N GLU A 505 17.89 21.47 -14.81
CA GLU A 505 19.10 21.53 -13.99
C GLU A 505 20.33 22.00 -14.77
N THR A 506 20.50 21.49 -15.99
CA THR A 506 21.69 21.79 -16.81
C THR A 506 21.25 22.11 -18.22
N PHE A 507 21.57 23.33 -18.66
CA PHE A 507 21.35 23.78 -20.03
C PHE A 507 22.50 24.66 -20.50
N LYS A 508 22.70 24.70 -21.82
CA LYS A 508 23.73 25.53 -22.46
C LYS A 508 23.24 26.07 -23.80
N PRO A 509 23.80 27.18 -24.31
CA PRO A 509 23.43 27.69 -25.62
C PRO A 509 23.62 26.65 -26.72
N SER A 510 22.63 26.52 -27.60
CA SER A 510 22.61 25.51 -28.66
C SER A 510 23.74 25.67 -29.68
N PHE A 511 24.24 26.89 -29.91
CA PHE A 511 25.36 27.11 -30.82
C PHE A 511 26.67 26.50 -30.32
N GLN A 512 26.81 26.25 -29.00
CA GLN A 512 27.98 25.55 -28.46
C GLN A 512 28.03 24.06 -28.84
N LEU A 513 26.97 23.55 -29.46
CA LEU A 513 26.92 22.21 -30.05
C LEU A 513 27.45 22.17 -31.49
N LEU A 514 27.80 23.32 -32.08
CA LEU A 514 28.30 23.43 -33.45
C LEU A 514 29.82 23.17 -33.51
N PRO A 515 30.37 22.85 -34.70
CA PRO A 515 31.81 22.81 -34.92
C PRO A 515 32.53 24.14 -34.58
N GLU A 516 33.78 24.06 -34.13
CA GLU A 516 34.57 25.22 -33.67
C GLU A 516 34.64 26.37 -34.69
N ASP A 517 34.71 26.05 -35.99
CA ASP A 517 34.77 27.06 -37.05
C ASP A 517 33.50 27.91 -37.15
N LEU A 518 32.33 27.31 -36.86
CA LEU A 518 31.05 28.02 -36.83
C LEU A 518 30.88 28.78 -35.52
N ILE A 519 31.30 28.20 -34.40
CA ILE A 519 31.31 28.85 -33.10
C ILE A 519 32.08 30.16 -33.19
N GLN A 520 33.33 30.14 -33.68
CA GLN A 520 34.15 31.33 -33.78
C GLN A 520 33.49 32.43 -34.64
N LYS A 521 32.90 32.07 -35.78
CA LYS A 521 32.18 33.02 -36.65
C LYS A 521 30.93 33.60 -35.97
N ILE A 522 30.21 32.80 -35.18
CA ILE A 522 29.05 33.28 -34.41
C ILE A 522 29.51 34.24 -33.31
N HIS A 523 30.62 33.96 -32.63
CA HIS A 523 31.19 34.85 -31.61
C HIS A 523 31.68 36.18 -32.20
N GLU A 524 32.32 36.15 -33.37
CA GLU A 524 32.72 37.37 -34.09
C GLU A 524 31.50 38.22 -34.48
N PHE A 525 30.36 37.58 -34.71
CA PHE A 525 29.13 38.22 -35.19
C PHE A 525 28.19 38.69 -34.07
N TYR A 526 27.95 37.84 -33.07
CA TYR A 526 27.20 38.13 -31.86
C TYR A 526 28.18 38.30 -30.72
N ASN A 527 28.27 39.50 -30.16
CA ASN A 527 28.98 39.76 -28.91
C ASN A 527 28.19 39.14 -27.72
N VAL A 528 28.09 37.80 -27.67
CA VAL A 528 27.20 37.07 -26.74
C VAL A 528 27.77 37.13 -25.32
N GLN A 529 27.05 37.78 -24.40
CA GLN A 529 27.25 37.62 -22.97
C GLN A 529 26.43 36.42 -22.47
N TYR A 530 27.08 35.52 -21.74
CA TYR A 530 26.52 34.27 -21.27
C TYR A 530 25.80 34.42 -19.94
N ILE A 531 24.68 33.71 -19.79
CA ILE A 531 24.04 33.47 -18.50
C ILE A 531 24.49 32.08 -18.07
N ASP A 532 25.48 32.02 -17.19
CA ASP A 532 26.12 30.76 -16.77
C ASP A 532 25.35 30.04 -15.63
N GLU A 533 24.34 30.69 -15.05
CA GLU A 533 23.68 30.18 -13.84
C GLU A 533 22.16 30.43 -13.86
N ALA A 534 21.37 29.36 -13.94
CA ALA A 534 20.06 29.28 -13.28
C ALA A 534 19.53 27.84 -13.28
N GLU A 535 19.23 27.27 -12.11
CA GLU A 535 18.16 26.25 -12.02
C GLU A 535 16.85 26.92 -12.47
N LEU A 536 16.21 26.43 -13.53
CA LEU A 536 14.91 26.95 -13.98
C LEU A 536 13.79 26.01 -13.58
N ILE A 537 12.86 26.50 -12.76
CA ILE A 537 11.71 25.71 -12.30
C ILE A 537 10.53 25.87 -13.26
N SER A 538 10.04 24.75 -13.78
CA SER A 538 8.97 24.76 -14.78
C SER A 538 7.69 25.40 -14.22
N GLY A 539 7.23 26.48 -14.86
CA GLY A 539 5.98 27.15 -14.48
C GLY A 539 6.08 28.11 -13.29
N ILE A 540 7.26 28.26 -12.68
CA ILE A 540 7.49 29.13 -11.52
C ILE A 540 8.45 30.25 -11.91
N GLN A 541 8.04 31.50 -11.70
CA GLN A 541 8.89 32.67 -11.97
C GLN A 541 9.91 32.90 -10.84
N THR A 542 10.91 33.76 -11.07
CA THR A 542 11.90 34.19 -10.05
C THR A 542 11.32 34.89 -8.81
N GLN A 543 10.01 35.15 -8.81
CA GLN A 543 9.28 35.83 -7.73
C GLN A 543 8.69 34.86 -6.70
N TYR A 544 9.40 33.78 -6.38
CA TYR A 544 8.95 32.79 -5.38
C TYR A 544 10.01 32.56 -4.30
N ASP A 545 9.57 32.32 -3.06
CA ASP A 545 10.40 31.84 -1.96
C ASP A 545 10.38 30.31 -1.95
N LYS A 546 11.57 29.71 -1.87
CA LYS A 546 11.81 28.26 -1.84
C LYS A 546 11.91 27.80 -0.38
N LYS A 547 11.21 26.71 -0.04
CA LYS A 547 11.41 25.95 1.21
C LYS A 547 11.48 24.47 0.91
N ILE A 548 12.30 23.73 1.64
CA ILE A 548 12.25 22.26 1.61
C ILE A 548 11.17 21.76 2.59
N PHE A 549 10.55 20.63 2.27
CA PHE A 549 9.43 20.09 3.04
C PHE A 549 9.71 19.92 4.55
N PRO A 550 10.87 19.42 5.00
CA PRO A 550 11.17 19.29 6.43
C PRO A 550 11.27 20.61 7.19
N GLU A 551 11.68 21.70 6.52
CA GLU A 551 11.71 23.04 7.11
C GLU A 551 10.31 23.68 7.14
N TRP A 552 9.44 23.26 6.22
CA TRP A 552 8.09 23.79 6.10
C TRP A 552 7.11 23.12 7.07
N ILE A 553 7.31 21.82 7.36
CA ILE A 553 6.59 21.09 8.38
C ILE A 553 7.24 21.33 9.74
N THR A 554 6.51 21.98 10.64
CA THR A 554 6.94 22.10 12.04
C THR A 554 6.31 20.97 12.84
N SER A 555 7.12 20.21 13.58
CA SER A 555 6.65 19.11 14.45
C SER A 555 5.72 19.57 15.59
N SER A 556 5.48 20.88 15.72
CA SER A 556 4.57 21.50 16.69
C SER A 556 3.17 21.79 16.12
N GLU A 557 2.89 21.48 14.86
CA GLU A 557 1.54 21.69 14.32
C GLU A 557 0.53 20.76 14.98
N LEU A 558 -0.52 21.35 15.56
CA LEU A 558 -1.53 20.64 16.32
C LEU A 558 -2.18 19.48 15.51
N PRO A 559 -2.59 19.64 14.23
CA PRO A 559 -3.14 18.52 13.47
C PRO A 559 -2.17 17.34 13.31
N LEU A 560 -0.88 17.61 13.07
CA LEU A 560 0.14 16.58 12.93
C LEU A 560 0.37 15.87 14.27
N TYR A 561 0.48 16.64 15.36
CA TYR A 561 0.55 16.09 16.72
C TYR A 561 -0.64 15.18 17.03
N ILE A 562 -1.86 15.61 16.72
CA ILE A 562 -3.07 14.82 16.98
C ILE A 562 -3.07 13.53 16.15
N CYS A 563 -2.63 13.59 14.88
CA CYS A 563 -2.47 12.39 14.05
C CYS A 563 -1.48 11.39 14.66
N ASP A 564 -0.30 11.87 15.05
CA ASP A 564 0.73 11.05 15.71
C ASP A 564 0.21 10.48 17.02
N TRP A 565 -0.43 11.32 17.83
CA TRP A 565 -1.01 10.95 19.11
C TRP A 565 -2.07 9.85 18.98
N ILE A 566 -3.00 9.98 18.01
CA ILE A 566 -4.02 8.95 17.73
C ILE A 566 -3.35 7.60 17.41
N GLN A 567 -2.26 7.63 16.66
CA GLN A 567 -1.53 6.45 16.24
C GLN A 567 -0.71 5.84 17.40
N ASP A 568 0.03 6.67 18.14
CA ASP A 568 0.86 6.27 19.28
C ASP A 568 0.02 5.70 20.42
N ASN A 569 -1.20 6.22 20.62
CA ASN A 569 -2.14 5.74 21.63
C ASN A 569 -3.05 4.61 21.13
N LEU A 570 -2.86 4.16 19.89
CA LEU A 570 -3.61 3.06 19.27
C LEU A 570 -5.13 3.22 19.45
N LEU A 571 -5.70 4.40 19.19
CA LEU A 571 -7.12 4.64 19.45
C LEU A 571 -8.06 3.78 18.60
N GLN A 572 -7.54 3.19 17.54
CA GLN A 572 -8.21 2.21 16.70
C GLN A 572 -8.38 0.85 17.41
N HIS A 573 -7.69 0.65 18.53
CA HIS A 573 -7.72 -0.57 19.34
C HIS A 573 -8.65 -0.35 20.54
N GLY A 574 -9.51 -1.33 20.81
CA GLY A 574 -10.33 -1.30 22.01
C GLY A 574 -9.50 -1.43 23.29
N ILE A 575 -10.16 -1.15 24.39
CA ILE A 575 -9.63 -1.22 25.74
C ILE A 575 -9.99 -2.57 26.34
N VAL A 576 -8.96 -3.24 26.86
CA VAL A 576 -9.10 -4.46 27.66
C VAL A 576 -9.10 -4.05 29.13
N LEU A 577 -10.03 -4.59 29.91
CA LEU A 577 -10.07 -4.33 31.35
C LEU A 577 -9.17 -5.33 32.07
N HIS A 578 -8.15 -4.84 32.79
CA HIS A 578 -7.36 -5.68 33.71
C HIS A 578 -7.56 -5.23 35.15
N ARG A 579 -7.10 -6.06 36.10
CA ARG A 579 -7.33 -5.87 37.53
C ARG A 579 -6.76 -4.54 38.06
N SER A 580 -5.59 -4.16 37.58
CA SER A 580 -4.87 -2.97 38.08
C SER A 580 -5.03 -1.74 37.19
N LYS A 581 -5.10 -1.92 35.86
CA LYS A 581 -5.25 -0.84 34.89
C LYS A 581 -5.81 -1.34 33.57
N PRO A 582 -6.57 -0.52 32.81
CA PRO A 582 -6.92 -0.82 31.45
C PRO A 582 -5.68 -1.06 30.58
N GLY A 583 -5.78 -2.05 29.70
CA GLY A 583 -4.82 -2.35 28.65
C GLY A 583 -5.36 -1.95 27.28
N ARG A 584 -4.46 -1.91 26.29
CA ARG A 584 -4.85 -1.80 24.88
C ARG A 584 -4.93 -3.17 24.26
N ALA A 585 -5.94 -3.37 23.43
CA ALA A 585 -6.05 -4.58 22.63
C ALA A 585 -4.90 -4.67 21.61
N LYS A 586 -4.58 -5.90 21.19
CA LYS A 586 -3.46 -6.16 20.29
C LYS A 586 -3.72 -5.72 18.85
N LYS A 587 -4.98 -5.68 18.43
CA LYS A 587 -5.40 -5.41 17.07
C LYS A 587 -6.34 -4.22 17.01
N ALA A 588 -6.23 -3.48 15.92
CA ALA A 588 -7.20 -2.45 15.55
C ALA A 588 -8.53 -3.10 15.21
N ALA A 589 -9.61 -2.54 15.74
CA ALA A 589 -10.97 -2.96 15.40
C ALA A 589 -11.59 -2.08 14.31
N LEU A 590 -11.14 -0.82 14.20
CA LEU A 590 -11.70 0.18 13.29
C LEU A 590 -10.62 1.04 12.64
N LYS A 591 -11.02 1.82 11.64
CA LYS A 591 -10.23 2.92 11.07
C LYS A 591 -11.07 4.21 11.07
N PHE A 592 -10.40 5.36 11.13
CA PHE A 592 -11.04 6.67 11.03
C PHE A 592 -11.30 7.03 9.56
N LEU A 593 -12.56 7.35 9.24
CA LEU A 593 -12.97 7.83 7.92
C LEU A 593 -12.79 9.34 7.78
N LYS A 594 -12.99 10.07 8.88
CA LYS A 594 -12.91 11.53 8.97
C LYS A 594 -12.00 11.95 10.13
N GLU A 595 -11.45 13.17 10.03
CA GLU A 595 -10.75 13.81 11.16
C GLU A 595 -11.69 13.91 12.37
N PRO A 596 -11.24 13.51 13.58
CA PRO A 596 -12.05 13.68 14.77
C PRO A 596 -12.31 15.17 15.05
N GLU A 597 -13.42 15.44 15.73
CA GLU A 597 -13.71 16.75 16.24
C GLU A 597 -12.73 17.11 17.36
N ILE A 598 -12.19 18.33 17.31
CA ILE A 598 -11.21 18.83 18.27
C ILE A 598 -11.76 20.12 18.87
N ILE A 599 -11.98 20.10 20.19
CA ILE A 599 -12.50 21.23 20.97
C ILE A 599 -11.45 21.64 21.99
N GLN A 600 -11.10 22.94 22.01
CA GLN A 600 -10.22 23.52 23.03
C GLN A 600 -11.03 23.87 24.28
N ILE A 601 -10.53 23.49 25.46
CA ILE A 601 -11.19 23.62 26.76
C ILE A 601 -10.43 24.58 27.68
N ASP A 602 -9.12 24.40 27.82
CA ASP A 602 -8.21 25.15 28.72
C ASP A 602 -8.77 25.46 30.12
N LYS A 603 -9.08 24.39 30.87
CA LYS A 603 -9.71 24.42 32.18
C LYS A 603 -8.88 23.66 33.21
N ILE A 604 -8.66 24.27 34.37
CA ILE A 604 -8.07 23.61 35.54
C ILE A 604 -9.20 23.19 36.49
N THR A 605 -9.20 21.93 36.90
CA THR A 605 -10.18 21.37 37.84
C THR A 605 -9.44 20.78 39.02
N ILE A 606 -9.76 21.23 40.23
CA ILE A 606 -9.23 20.70 41.49
C ILE A 606 -10.36 19.99 42.22
N ILE A 607 -10.16 18.71 42.57
CA ILE A 607 -11.20 17.88 43.18
C ILE A 607 -10.61 17.16 44.40
N LEU A 608 -11.35 17.18 45.51
CA LEU A 608 -11.16 16.32 46.67
C LEU A 608 -12.41 15.46 46.83
N THR A 609 -12.28 14.14 46.67
CA THR A 609 -13.43 13.23 46.62
C THR A 609 -13.13 11.88 47.25
N GLN A 610 -14.17 11.24 47.80
CA GLN A 610 -14.12 9.86 48.29
C GLN A 610 -15.00 8.98 47.39
N PRO A 611 -14.40 8.04 46.63
CA PRO A 611 -15.15 7.03 45.91
C PRO A 611 -15.96 6.15 46.87
N LYS A 612 -17.24 5.97 46.57
CA LYS A 612 -18.20 5.20 47.38
C LYS A 612 -18.07 3.70 47.14
N THR A 613 -17.56 3.29 45.97
CA THR A 613 -17.44 1.88 45.58
C THR A 613 -16.03 1.54 45.08
N ARG A 614 -15.64 0.26 45.13
CA ARG A 614 -14.39 -0.22 44.51
C ARG A 614 -14.34 0.02 43.00
N GLN A 615 -15.50 -0.06 42.34
CA GLN A 615 -15.64 0.27 40.92
C GLN A 615 -15.30 1.75 40.67
N GLU A 616 -15.83 2.67 41.48
CA GLU A 616 -15.47 4.09 41.37
C GLU A 616 -13.97 4.29 41.57
N VAL A 617 -13.35 3.63 42.56
CA VAL A 617 -11.87 3.68 42.75
C VAL A 617 -11.13 3.28 41.47
N TYR A 618 -11.49 2.14 40.86
CA TYR A 618 -10.87 1.67 39.63
C TYR A 618 -11.03 2.67 38.47
N LEU A 619 -12.23 3.25 38.31
CA LEU A 619 -12.51 4.26 37.29
C LEU A 619 -11.67 5.53 37.50
N PHE A 620 -11.61 6.03 38.74
CA PHE A 620 -10.85 7.22 39.12
C PHE A 620 -9.34 7.04 38.91
N GLU A 621 -8.78 5.90 39.34
CA GLU A 621 -7.35 5.61 39.20
C GLU A 621 -6.92 5.46 37.73
N ASN A 622 -7.87 5.20 36.82
CA ASN A 622 -7.59 4.95 35.41
C ASN A 622 -8.19 5.98 34.44
N GLY A 623 -8.71 7.11 34.95
CA GLY A 623 -9.24 8.19 34.12
C GLY A 623 -10.44 7.79 33.24
N LEU A 624 -11.22 6.79 33.68
CA LEU A 624 -12.41 6.32 32.99
C LEU A 624 -13.63 7.06 33.53
N ILE A 625 -14.36 7.79 32.68
CA ILE A 625 -15.63 8.44 33.06
C ILE A 625 -16.77 7.70 32.39
N LEU A 626 -17.66 7.11 33.19
CA LEU A 626 -18.90 6.50 32.72
C LEU A 626 -20.05 7.44 33.04
N LYS A 627 -20.78 7.89 32.02
CA LYS A 627 -22.01 8.67 32.24
C LYS A 627 -23.14 7.71 32.58
N ASN A 628 -24.10 8.15 33.39
CA ASN A 628 -25.30 7.34 33.67
C ASN A 628 -26.06 6.95 32.39
N GLU A 629 -25.96 7.78 31.35
CA GLU A 629 -26.54 7.58 30.02
C GLU A 629 -25.84 6.48 29.20
N ASP A 630 -24.60 6.09 29.56
CA ASP A 630 -23.83 5.09 28.81
C ASP A 630 -24.28 3.64 29.10
N GLU A 631 -25.17 3.43 30.09
CA GLU A 631 -25.65 2.13 30.59
C GLU A 631 -24.51 1.09 30.72
N LEU A 632 -23.35 1.56 31.15
CA LEU A 632 -22.11 0.80 31.24
C LEU A 632 -21.85 0.45 32.70
N GLU A 633 -22.58 -0.52 33.21
CA GLU A 633 -22.17 -1.19 34.44
C GLU A 633 -21.01 -2.13 34.08
N LEU A 634 -19.80 -1.86 34.59
CA LEU A 634 -18.60 -2.67 34.28
C LEU A 634 -18.82 -4.16 34.61
N ASN A 635 -19.66 -4.45 35.59
CA ASN A 635 -20.09 -5.79 36.00
C ASN A 635 -20.91 -6.53 34.93
N ASN A 636 -21.57 -5.78 34.03
CA ASN A 636 -22.50 -6.32 33.04
C ASN A 636 -21.88 -6.38 31.64
N ILE A 637 -20.58 -6.11 31.49
CA ILE A 637 -19.89 -6.27 30.22
C ILE A 637 -19.79 -7.77 29.92
N PRO A 638 -20.40 -8.24 28.81
CA PRO A 638 -20.39 -9.66 28.46
C PRO A 638 -18.99 -10.12 28.06
N PHE A 639 -18.78 -11.43 28.13
CA PHE A 639 -17.53 -12.08 27.72
C PHE A 639 -16.30 -11.71 28.56
N ILE A 640 -16.52 -11.10 29.72
CA ILE A 640 -15.49 -11.01 30.74
C ILE A 640 -15.32 -12.41 31.35
N GLU A 641 -14.09 -12.91 31.39
CA GLU A 641 -13.80 -14.24 31.92
C GLU A 641 -13.78 -14.22 33.45
N HIS A 642 -14.78 -14.84 34.10
CA HIS A 642 -14.91 -14.87 35.57
C HIS A 642 -14.20 -16.07 36.23
N ARG A 643 -13.61 -17.02 35.47
CA ARG A 643 -13.03 -18.26 36.03
C ARG A 643 -11.50 -18.30 35.92
N SER A 644 -10.89 -18.61 37.06
CA SER A 644 -9.47 -18.64 37.39
C SER A 644 -8.54 -19.35 36.39
N THR A 645 -7.43 -18.72 36.03
CA THR A 645 -6.05 -19.05 36.47
C THR A 645 -5.08 -18.19 35.65
N ASN A 646 -4.35 -17.30 36.33
CA ASN A 646 -3.44 -16.27 35.82
C ASN A 646 -4.11 -14.95 35.36
N ASN A 647 -4.18 -14.01 36.31
CA ASN A 647 -4.51 -12.59 36.17
C ASN A 647 -5.92 -12.24 35.68
N ILE A 648 -6.92 -12.37 36.57
CA ILE A 648 -7.96 -11.39 36.94
C ILE A 648 -9.18 -12.13 37.53
N PRO A 649 -9.60 -11.81 38.77
CA PRO A 649 -11.02 -11.89 39.13
C PRO A 649 -11.61 -10.48 39.19
N LEU A 650 -12.68 -10.23 38.43
CA LEU A 650 -13.60 -9.08 38.58
C LEU A 650 -14.50 -9.23 39.83
N GLU A 651 -14.12 -10.03 40.84
CA GLU A 651 -14.90 -10.16 42.09
C GLU A 651 -15.10 -8.81 42.80
N ASP A 652 -14.22 -7.82 42.55
CA ASP A 652 -14.34 -6.43 43.04
C ASP A 652 -15.52 -5.65 42.43
N PHE A 653 -16.02 -6.10 41.28
CA PHE A 653 -17.15 -5.53 40.56
C PHE A 653 -18.47 -6.15 41.05
N GLU A 654 -18.54 -7.45 41.28
CA GLU A 654 -19.76 -8.12 41.77
C GLU A 654 -20.17 -7.73 43.20
N ASN A 655 -19.22 -7.34 44.06
CA ASN A 655 -19.44 -6.96 45.47
C ASN A 655 -19.49 -5.43 45.72
N THR A 656 -20.19 -4.67 44.88
CA THR A 656 -20.24 -3.19 44.93
C THR A 656 -21.00 -2.59 46.12
N LYS A 657 -21.73 -3.37 46.91
CA LYS A 657 -22.65 -2.82 47.94
C LYS A 657 -22.10 -2.72 49.36
N GLU A 658 -20.98 -3.35 49.73
CA GLU A 658 -20.62 -3.48 51.16
C GLU A 658 -19.18 -3.12 51.59
N GLN A 659 -18.34 -2.47 50.78
CA GLN A 659 -17.05 -1.97 51.27
C GLN A 659 -16.74 -0.56 50.78
N PHE A 660 -17.05 0.43 51.61
CA PHE A 660 -16.61 1.81 51.44
C PHE A 660 -15.08 1.87 51.39
N SER A 661 -14.55 2.62 50.42
CA SER A 661 -13.13 2.94 50.39
C SER A 661 -12.83 4.00 51.44
N ASN A 662 -11.91 3.73 52.37
CA ASN A 662 -11.38 4.75 53.29
C ASN A 662 -10.38 5.70 52.60
N ALA A 663 -10.29 5.66 51.27
CA ALA A 663 -9.37 6.48 50.50
C ALA A 663 -10.02 7.77 49.96
N ILE A 664 -9.39 8.90 50.23
CA ILE A 664 -9.72 10.21 49.65
C ILE A 664 -8.71 10.49 48.53
N TYR A 665 -9.20 10.98 47.40
CA TYR A 665 -8.39 11.39 46.26
C TYR A 665 -8.40 12.91 46.15
N CYS A 666 -7.20 13.49 46.06
CA CYS A 666 -7.00 14.88 45.67
C CYS A 666 -6.39 14.90 44.28
N GLN A 667 -7.06 15.54 43.32
CA GLN A 667 -6.63 15.64 41.94
C GLN A 667 -6.58 17.09 41.49
N ILE A 668 -5.53 17.42 40.73
CA ILE A 668 -5.40 18.68 39.98
C ILE A 668 -5.31 18.29 38.51
N ILE A 669 -6.30 18.72 37.74
CA ILE A 669 -6.52 18.26 36.37
C ILE A 669 -6.45 19.49 35.46
N PHE A 670 -5.50 19.50 34.54
CA PHE A 670 -5.45 20.46 33.44
C PHE A 670 -6.08 19.85 32.20
N ASN A 671 -7.24 20.36 31.79
CA ASN A 671 -7.99 19.93 30.61
C ASN A 671 -7.72 20.92 29.48
N THR A 672 -7.10 20.49 28.38
CA THR A 672 -6.76 21.41 27.28
C THR A 672 -7.54 21.12 26.01
N ILE A 673 -7.56 19.87 25.55
CA ILE A 673 -8.22 19.50 24.30
C ILE A 673 -9.15 18.31 24.54
N LYS A 674 -10.33 18.37 23.94
CA LYS A 674 -11.24 17.24 23.79
C LYS A 674 -11.24 16.79 22.34
N ILE A 675 -11.03 15.50 22.13
CA ILE A 675 -11.05 14.85 20.82
C ILE A 675 -12.24 13.90 20.83
N SER A 676 -13.17 14.05 19.89
CA SER A 676 -14.36 13.21 19.78
C SER A 676 -14.58 12.73 18.35
N PHE A 677 -15.21 11.58 18.18
CA PHE A 677 -15.68 11.11 16.88
C PHE A 677 -17.01 10.38 17.00
N ASP A 678 -17.79 10.42 15.92
CA ASP A 678 -19.03 9.68 15.88
C ASP A 678 -18.82 8.23 15.39
N THR A 679 -19.75 7.33 15.72
CA THR A 679 -19.75 5.97 15.17
C THR A 679 -19.84 5.93 13.65
N SER A 680 -20.44 6.95 13.02
CA SER A 680 -20.46 7.14 11.57
C SER A 680 -19.13 7.61 10.97
N ASP A 681 -18.22 8.15 11.79
CA ASP A 681 -16.89 8.62 11.37
C ASP A 681 -15.84 7.49 11.38
N VAL A 682 -16.23 6.28 11.75
CA VAL A 682 -15.36 5.09 11.82
C VAL A 682 -15.94 3.94 11.02
N GLU A 683 -15.05 3.13 10.45
CA GLU A 683 -15.44 1.87 9.77
C GLU A 683 -14.76 0.72 10.48
N TYR A 684 -15.54 -0.29 10.86
CA TYR A 684 -14.98 -1.54 11.38
C TYR A 684 -14.10 -2.21 10.32
N LEU A 685 -12.91 -2.63 10.75
CA LEU A 685 -12.01 -3.36 9.88
C LEU A 685 -12.64 -4.70 9.53
N ARG A 686 -12.52 -5.09 8.25
CA ARG A 686 -13.04 -6.39 7.79
C ARG A 686 -12.50 -7.57 8.60
N GLU A 687 -11.26 -7.50 9.06
CA GLU A 687 -10.64 -8.51 9.92
C GLU A 687 -11.37 -8.62 11.27
N PHE A 688 -11.75 -7.49 11.87
CA PHE A 688 -12.50 -7.45 13.13
C PHE A 688 -13.89 -8.07 12.98
N LEU A 689 -14.67 -7.64 11.98
CA LEU A 689 -16.00 -8.19 11.68
C LEU A 689 -15.93 -9.69 11.36
N SER A 690 -14.93 -10.10 10.59
CA SER A 690 -14.61 -11.49 10.26
C SER A 690 -14.37 -12.32 11.53
N SER A 691 -13.61 -11.78 12.47
CA SER A 691 -13.24 -12.46 13.70
C SER A 691 -14.42 -12.60 14.66
N ILE A 692 -15.27 -11.58 14.79
CA ILE A 692 -16.53 -11.68 15.56
C ILE A 692 -17.45 -12.74 14.95
N THR A 693 -17.67 -12.68 13.63
CA THR A 693 -18.55 -13.63 12.94
C THR A 693 -18.06 -15.07 13.12
N SER A 694 -16.75 -15.29 13.04
CA SER A 694 -16.15 -16.61 13.23
C SER A 694 -16.28 -17.08 14.68
N ALA A 695 -16.05 -16.20 15.66
CA ALA A 695 -16.20 -16.52 17.09
C ALA A 695 -17.65 -16.87 17.46
N HIS A 696 -18.64 -16.17 16.89
CA HIS A 696 -20.07 -16.43 17.16
C HIS A 696 -20.55 -17.78 16.60
N GLN A 697 -19.97 -18.23 15.49
CA GLN A 697 -20.40 -19.44 14.76
C GLN A 697 -19.74 -20.74 15.22
N ASP A 698 -18.84 -20.67 16.21
CA ASP A 698 -18.14 -21.81 16.80
C ASP A 698 -18.97 -22.42 17.94
N SER A 699 -18.80 -23.74 18.19
CA SER A 699 -19.47 -24.45 19.28
C SER A 699 -19.11 -23.92 20.67
N GLU A 700 -17.93 -23.31 20.83
CA GLU A 700 -17.48 -22.61 22.05
C GLU A 700 -17.58 -21.08 21.91
N SER A 701 -18.69 -20.58 21.34
CA SER A 701 -18.86 -19.15 21.01
C SER A 701 -18.56 -18.20 22.15
N SER A 702 -19.06 -18.48 23.36
CA SER A 702 -18.80 -17.68 24.56
C SER A 702 -17.30 -17.58 24.86
N ARG A 703 -16.57 -18.69 24.87
CA ARG A 703 -15.12 -18.72 25.16
C ARG A 703 -14.31 -17.98 24.09
N ASN A 704 -14.66 -18.17 22.82
CA ASN A 704 -13.98 -17.50 21.72
C ASN A 704 -14.23 -15.99 21.74
N LEU A 705 -15.44 -15.54 22.06
CA LEU A 705 -15.75 -14.12 22.25
C LEU A 705 -15.02 -13.54 23.46
N CYS A 706 -14.88 -14.28 24.57
CA CYS A 706 -14.06 -13.85 25.71
C CYS A 706 -12.61 -13.62 25.29
N LYS A 707 -12.01 -14.57 24.56
CA LYS A 707 -10.63 -14.42 24.07
C LYS A 707 -10.47 -13.26 23.09
N LEU A 708 -11.46 -13.07 22.22
CA LEU A 708 -11.47 -12.05 21.19
C LEU A 708 -11.50 -10.64 21.78
N PHE A 709 -12.45 -10.35 22.67
CA PHE A 709 -12.57 -9.04 23.31
C PHE A 709 -11.57 -8.85 24.46
N GLY A 710 -11.23 -9.93 25.17
CA GLY A 710 -10.27 -9.88 26.29
C GLY A 710 -8.81 -9.75 25.90
N ASN A 711 -8.45 -9.80 24.61
CA ASN A 711 -7.05 -9.72 24.17
C ASN A 711 -6.88 -9.01 22.82
N ASP A 712 -7.63 -9.45 21.80
CA ASP A 712 -7.36 -9.05 20.42
C ASP A 712 -7.96 -7.69 20.08
N TYR A 713 -9.22 -7.43 20.48
CA TYR A 713 -9.93 -6.21 20.04
C TYR A 713 -10.44 -5.31 21.17
N GLY A 714 -10.44 -5.76 22.43
CA GLY A 714 -10.91 -4.97 23.56
C GLY A 714 -12.44 -4.95 23.71
N TYR A 715 -12.93 -4.70 24.92
CA TYR A 715 -14.36 -4.69 25.23
C TYR A 715 -15.02 -3.35 24.87
N LEU A 716 -14.31 -2.26 25.12
CA LEU A 716 -14.84 -0.91 25.04
C LEU A 716 -13.92 -0.02 24.21
N LEU A 717 -14.47 0.99 23.57
CA LEU A 717 -13.68 1.98 22.85
C LEU A 717 -14.24 3.38 23.16
N PRO A 718 -13.49 4.24 23.85
CA PRO A 718 -13.93 5.60 24.12
C PRO A 718 -14.03 6.36 22.80
N ARG A 719 -15.14 7.07 22.61
CA ARG A 719 -15.30 7.95 21.45
C ARG A 719 -14.83 9.36 21.71
N THR A 720 -14.63 9.69 22.98
CA THR A 720 -14.28 11.01 23.45
C THR A 720 -13.11 10.92 24.42
N PHE A 721 -12.05 11.66 24.13
CA PHE A 721 -10.83 11.74 24.93
C PHE A 721 -10.61 13.18 25.36
N THR A 722 -10.33 13.39 26.64
CA THR A 722 -9.80 14.66 27.10
C THR A 722 -8.30 14.52 27.34
N LEU A 723 -7.54 15.39 26.70
CA LEU A 723 -6.09 15.49 26.84
C LEU A 723 -5.72 16.59 27.82
N GLY A 724 -4.57 16.39 28.47
CA GLY A 724 -3.91 17.38 29.28
C GLY A 724 -3.01 16.73 30.32
N GLY A 725 -3.09 17.17 31.57
CA GLY A 725 -2.28 16.61 32.65
C GLY A 725 -3.09 16.40 33.91
N ILE A 726 -2.71 15.38 34.68
CA ILE A 726 -3.29 15.12 35.99
C ILE A 726 -2.18 14.92 37.01
N LEU A 727 -2.37 15.57 38.15
CA LEU A 727 -1.65 15.31 39.38
C LEU A 727 -2.62 14.68 40.36
N SER A 728 -2.25 13.54 40.93
CA SER A 728 -3.12 12.80 41.84
C SER A 728 -2.40 12.45 43.12
N LYS A 729 -3.16 12.38 44.21
CA LYS A 729 -2.71 11.82 45.48
C LYS A 729 -3.84 11.11 46.20
N LYS A 730 -3.55 9.89 46.64
CA LYS A 730 -4.43 9.02 47.42
C LYS A 730 -4.06 9.09 48.89
N TYR A 731 -5.05 9.33 49.75
CA TYR A 731 -4.89 9.36 51.20
C TYR A 731 -5.76 8.28 51.83
N ILE A 732 -5.17 7.37 52.59
CA ILE A 732 -5.91 6.39 53.38
C ILE A 732 -6.00 6.96 54.79
N SER A 733 -7.21 7.30 55.23
CA SER A 733 -7.44 7.77 56.60
C SER A 733 -8.26 6.76 57.37
N ASN A 734 -7.86 6.51 58.62
CA ASN A 734 -8.63 5.71 59.57
C ASN A 734 -9.61 6.56 60.41
N ASN A 735 -9.59 7.90 60.26
CA ASN A 735 -10.26 8.85 61.15
C ASN A 735 -11.34 9.70 60.46
N HIS A 736 -11.58 9.54 59.16
CA HIS A 736 -12.58 10.33 58.43
C HIS A 736 -13.99 9.70 58.47
N PRO A 737 -15.06 10.52 58.46
CA PRO A 737 -16.44 10.04 58.44
C PRO A 737 -16.73 9.21 57.19
N LYS A 738 -17.60 8.21 57.31
CA LYS A 738 -18.27 7.59 56.16
C LYS A 738 -19.04 8.71 55.45
N ASP A 739 -18.86 8.86 54.13
CA ASP A 739 -19.46 9.90 53.27
C ASP A 739 -18.77 11.28 53.28
N PHE A 740 -17.48 11.32 52.97
CA PHE A 740 -16.75 12.57 52.72
C PHE A 740 -17.37 13.34 51.52
N PRO A 741 -17.75 14.62 51.69
CA PRO A 741 -18.37 15.39 50.61
C PRO A 741 -17.34 15.78 49.54
N THR A 742 -17.69 15.56 48.26
CA THR A 742 -16.84 16.00 47.15
C THR A 742 -16.73 17.52 47.13
N GLN A 743 -15.50 18.04 47.25
CA GLN A 743 -15.19 19.45 47.05
C GLN A 743 -14.55 19.64 45.67
N ARG A 744 -15.01 20.65 44.92
CA ARG A 744 -14.56 20.92 43.55
C ARG A 744 -14.38 22.41 43.31
N LEU A 745 -13.28 22.77 42.66
CA LEU A 745 -13.02 24.10 42.12
C LEU A 745 -12.67 23.99 40.64
N ASP A 746 -13.34 24.77 39.82
CA ASP A 746 -13.05 24.90 38.40
C ASP A 746 -12.52 26.31 38.12
N LEU A 747 -11.38 26.39 37.42
CA LEU A 747 -10.71 27.62 37.04
C LEU A 747 -10.46 27.61 35.52
N LYS A 748 -10.43 28.79 34.90
CA LYS A 748 -9.85 28.91 33.57
C LYS A 748 -8.34 28.91 33.67
N TYR A 749 -7.66 28.34 32.67
CA TYR A 749 -6.20 28.33 32.65
C TYR A 749 -5.60 29.75 32.59
N ASP A 750 -6.24 30.66 31.87
CA ASP A 750 -5.80 32.05 31.69
C ASP A 750 -6.17 32.97 32.86
N ASP A 751 -6.75 32.44 33.95
CA ASP A 751 -7.01 33.22 35.15
C ASP A 751 -5.67 33.63 35.81
N PRO A 752 -5.33 34.94 35.85
CA PRO A 752 -4.05 35.40 36.41
C PRO A 752 -3.88 35.06 37.89
N ASN A 753 -4.97 34.73 38.58
CA ASN A 753 -4.97 34.34 39.99
C ASN A 753 -5.10 32.81 40.19
N ALA A 754 -5.04 32.00 39.13
CA ALA A 754 -5.26 30.55 39.22
C ALA A 754 -4.32 29.88 40.24
N SER A 755 -3.03 30.16 40.16
CA SER A 755 -2.03 29.60 41.08
C SER A 755 -2.30 29.98 42.54
N GLN A 756 -2.69 31.23 42.81
CA GLN A 756 -3.00 31.68 44.16
C GLN A 756 -4.25 31.00 44.71
N LYS A 757 -5.30 30.84 43.88
CA LYS A 757 -6.54 30.15 44.26
C LYS A 757 -6.30 28.66 44.55
N ILE A 758 -5.48 28.00 43.72
CA ILE A 758 -5.07 26.60 43.95
C ILE A 758 -4.35 26.49 45.29
N GLU A 759 -3.36 27.34 45.54
CA GLU A 759 -2.59 27.34 46.78
C GLU A 759 -3.48 27.54 48.01
N GLN A 760 -4.37 28.55 48.00
CA GLN A 760 -5.30 28.82 49.09
C GLN A 760 -6.26 27.66 49.36
N LEU A 761 -6.75 26.99 48.31
CA LEU A 761 -7.64 25.83 48.45
C LEU A 761 -6.91 24.66 49.11
N LEU A 762 -5.71 24.32 48.63
CA LEU A 762 -4.91 23.21 49.17
C LEU A 762 -4.49 23.46 50.63
N GLU A 763 -4.22 24.72 51.00
CA GLU A 763 -3.95 25.14 52.37
C GLU A 763 -5.16 24.98 53.28
N THR A 764 -6.34 25.37 52.80
CA THR A 764 -7.60 25.18 53.52
C THR A 764 -7.84 23.69 53.78
N TRP A 765 -7.67 22.83 52.77
CA TRP A 765 -7.84 21.38 52.93
C TRP A 765 -6.85 20.76 53.93
N ASN A 766 -5.58 21.15 53.92
CA ASN A 766 -4.60 20.64 54.91
C ASN A 766 -4.96 21.06 56.35
N LYS A 767 -5.60 22.22 56.55
CA LYS A 767 -6.05 22.69 57.88
C LYS A 767 -7.32 21.99 58.33
N GLU A 768 -8.26 21.80 57.40
CA GLU A 768 -9.57 21.20 57.67
C GLU A 768 -9.48 19.68 57.86
N PHE A 769 -8.63 19.00 57.08
CA PHE A 769 -8.49 17.54 57.07
C PHE A 769 -7.08 17.14 57.49
N LYS A 770 -6.89 16.87 58.79
CA LYS A 770 -5.58 16.57 59.41
C LYS A 770 -4.80 15.42 58.75
N ASP A 771 -5.48 14.48 58.10
CA ASP A 771 -4.87 13.32 57.42
C ASP A 771 -4.62 13.54 55.91
N VAL A 772 -5.06 14.68 55.34
CA VAL A 772 -4.81 15.06 53.94
C VAL A 772 -3.54 15.90 53.88
N ASN A 773 -2.52 15.40 53.18
CA ASN A 773 -1.23 16.08 53.00
C ASN A 773 -0.99 16.45 51.52
N THR A 774 -1.32 17.68 51.14
CA THR A 774 -1.15 18.17 49.75
C THR A 774 0.24 18.69 49.41
N PHE A 775 1.30 18.32 50.15
CA PHE A 775 2.67 18.81 49.94
C PHE A 775 3.28 18.42 48.58
N TYR A 776 2.86 17.28 48.05
CA TYR A 776 3.29 16.78 46.75
C TYR A 776 2.17 15.96 46.12
N PHE A 777 2.25 15.81 44.81
CA PHE A 777 1.38 14.97 44.00
C PHE A 777 2.20 14.09 43.08
N ILE A 778 1.56 13.09 42.48
CA ILE A 778 2.18 12.19 41.51
C ILE A 778 1.50 12.40 40.16
N ASN A 779 2.27 12.58 39.09
CA ASN A 779 1.74 12.67 37.72
C ASN A 779 1.47 11.25 37.15
N ASN A 780 0.92 11.16 35.94
CA ASN A 780 0.66 9.87 35.27
C ASN A 780 1.92 9.05 34.96
N GLU A 781 3.10 9.67 34.92
CA GLU A 781 4.39 9.01 34.67
C GLU A 781 5.03 8.48 35.97
N GLY A 782 4.46 8.83 37.13
CA GLY A 782 4.98 8.45 38.45
C GLY A 782 5.92 9.49 39.09
N ASP A 783 6.13 10.63 38.45
CA ASP A 783 6.98 11.69 38.98
C ASP A 783 6.30 12.45 40.11
N VAL A 784 7.11 12.84 41.10
CA VAL A 784 6.69 13.64 42.23
C VAL A 784 6.74 15.12 41.86
N ILE A 785 5.59 15.79 41.90
CA ILE A 785 5.47 17.24 41.74
C ILE A 785 5.12 17.87 43.08
N TYR A 786 6.04 18.67 43.61
CA TYR A 786 5.83 19.42 44.85
C TYR A 786 4.81 20.54 44.65
N ARG A 787 4.07 20.87 45.71
CA ARG A 787 2.99 21.88 45.70
C ARG A 787 3.42 23.21 45.10
N ASN A 788 4.57 23.73 45.54
CA ASN A 788 5.16 24.98 45.04
C ASN A 788 5.62 24.93 43.57
N LYS A 789 5.57 23.76 42.92
CA LYS A 789 5.92 23.53 41.51
C LYS A 789 4.72 23.25 40.61
N ILE A 790 3.50 23.28 41.14
CA ILE A 790 2.29 23.06 40.35
C ILE A 790 2.14 24.10 39.22
N GLY A 791 2.49 25.37 39.48
CA GLY A 791 2.47 26.42 38.45
C GLY A 791 3.44 26.17 37.29
N ASP A 792 4.67 25.75 37.60
CA ASP A 792 5.68 25.39 36.58
C ASP A 792 5.21 24.21 35.73
N TRP A 793 4.58 23.21 36.37
CA TRP A 793 4.00 22.05 35.70
C TRP A 793 2.84 22.43 34.75
N LEU A 794 1.91 23.29 35.20
CA LEU A 794 0.82 23.80 34.35
C LEU A 794 1.34 24.56 33.12
N ASN A 795 2.31 25.46 33.33
CA ASN A 795 2.94 26.22 32.25
C ASN A 795 3.65 25.31 31.24
N THR A 796 4.27 24.23 31.72
CA THR A 796 4.94 23.25 30.85
C THR A 796 3.93 22.54 29.94
N LEU A 797 2.79 22.12 30.49
CA LEU A 797 1.74 21.47 29.71
C LEU A 797 1.10 22.41 28.69
N ALA A 798 0.80 23.65 29.06
CA ALA A 798 0.15 24.59 28.15
C ALA A 798 1.01 24.95 26.92
N ASN A 799 2.35 24.93 27.08
CA ASN A 799 3.26 25.29 26.00
C ASN A 799 3.81 24.09 25.20
N ASN A 800 3.55 22.86 25.66
CA ASN A 800 4.09 21.67 25.01
C ASN A 800 3.03 20.55 24.89
N PRO A 801 2.31 20.48 23.75
CA PRO A 801 1.32 19.45 23.49
C PRO A 801 1.83 18.02 23.67
N LYS A 802 3.12 17.77 23.43
CA LYS A 802 3.72 16.43 23.56
C LYS A 802 3.69 15.86 24.98
N ASN A 803 3.49 16.71 25.98
CA ASN A 803 3.42 16.30 27.39
C ASN A 803 1.97 16.00 27.82
N TRP A 804 0.99 16.07 26.91
CA TRP A 804 -0.39 15.75 27.25
C TRP A 804 -0.63 14.23 27.28
N SER A 805 -1.34 13.80 28.32
CA SER A 805 -1.82 12.44 28.51
C SER A 805 -3.35 12.39 28.44
N ILE A 806 -3.90 11.20 28.28
CA ILE A 806 -5.35 10.98 28.44
C ILE A 806 -5.68 11.17 29.92
N ILE A 807 -6.48 12.19 30.22
CA ILE A 807 -6.94 12.47 31.58
C ILE A 807 -8.39 12.01 31.81
N SER A 808 -9.16 11.89 30.73
CA SER A 808 -10.52 11.35 30.75
C SER A 808 -10.83 10.63 29.44
N SER A 809 -11.62 9.57 29.55
CA SER A 809 -12.23 8.83 28.44
C SER A 809 -13.75 8.71 28.68
N GLU A 810 -14.54 9.08 27.68
CA GLU A 810 -16.01 9.23 27.73
C GLU A 810 -16.68 8.64 26.46
N ASP A 811 -18.03 8.60 26.46
CA ASP A 811 -18.89 8.27 25.32
C ASP A 811 -18.58 6.90 24.70
N TRP A 812 -18.51 5.90 25.57
CA TRP A 812 -17.96 4.59 25.30
C TRP A 812 -18.78 3.75 24.32
N MET A 813 -18.11 3.27 23.28
CA MET A 813 -18.66 2.29 22.36
C MET A 813 -18.43 0.87 22.89
N LYS A 814 -19.49 0.06 22.95
CA LYS A 814 -19.43 -1.36 23.27
C LYS A 814 -18.97 -2.13 22.03
N MET A 815 -17.75 -2.66 22.05
CA MET A 815 -17.15 -3.33 20.87
C MET A 815 -17.86 -4.64 20.50
N TYR A 816 -18.65 -5.20 21.41
CA TYR A 816 -19.49 -6.37 21.19
C TYR A 816 -20.89 -6.04 20.65
N ASN A 817 -21.31 -4.77 20.68
CA ASN A 817 -22.56 -4.29 20.07
C ASN A 817 -22.32 -3.89 18.61
N VAL A 818 -21.63 -4.74 17.84
CA VAL A 818 -21.56 -4.55 16.41
C VAL A 818 -22.92 -4.94 15.85
N SER A 819 -23.74 -3.95 15.53
CA SER A 819 -25.01 -4.15 14.83
C SER A 819 -24.74 -5.05 13.63
N ASN A 820 -25.45 -6.16 13.57
CA ASN A 820 -25.40 -7.08 12.46
C ASN A 820 -25.64 -6.27 11.18
N PRO A 821 -24.75 -6.26 10.16
CA PRO A 821 -25.03 -5.56 8.91
C PRO A 821 -26.24 -6.14 8.15
N ASN A 822 -26.92 -7.15 8.71
CA ASN A 822 -28.12 -7.81 8.20
C ASN A 822 -29.26 -7.94 9.25
N THR A 823 -29.42 -7.01 10.20
CA THR A 823 -30.69 -6.86 10.96
C THR A 823 -31.29 -5.49 10.73
#